data_AF-A0A8S0RNB0-F1
#
_entry.id   AF-A0A8S0RNB0-F1
#
_cell.length_a   1.000
_cell.length_b   1.000
_cell.length_c   1.000
_cell.angle_alpha   90.00
_cell.angle_beta   90.00
_cell.angle_gamma   90.00
#
_symmetry.space_group_name_H-M   'P 1'
#
loop_
_entity.id
_entity.type
_entity.pdbx_description
1 polymer ?
#
loop_
_entity_poly.entity_id
_entity_poly.type
_entity_poly.pdbx_seq_one_letter_code
_entity_poly.pdbx_strand_id
1 'polypeptide(L)'
;MLKRIEVFFFLYVVVHLGFLFGFVHGVAMGDSEGVKKPLTDKDVWSSISEKAESSRPLEVRFNEPAKHWTDSFPIGNGRLGAMVWGGVATETLNLNEDTLWTGTPGYYTDPGVPPILSEVRKLVDDGQYAAATTAALNLSGDASNVYQFLGDMKLEFDDSNATYDKGTYKRVLDLDTATVKVEYSANGVEYLREYFALNPDQVIAMKISGNKLANLNFTVYLDSKLHHHSYVNDKNQIIMDGSCQGRRIPPKVYGNDSPILRGPPKSNESSNPQGIQYSAVLDLQISDGAGGVRVLDGRKLRVEGCNSAIILLVASSSFDGPFTKPVDSKKDPKSSSISKMDSVKRFSYGDLYARHIDDYQALFHRVSLQLSKSSKNVTVNPLRENTDETISTAQRVKSFKINEDPSLVELLFQYGRYLLISCSRPGTQVANLQGIWNKDIEPAWDGAQHLNINLQMNYWPSLPCNLNECQEPLFDYISSLSINGKKTAEVNYNASGWVAHQVSDLWAKTSPDRGQAVWALWQMGGAWLCTHLWEHYTYTMDKDFLRNKAYPLMESCASFLLDWLIEGRGGFLETNPSTSPEHTFIAPDGKPASVSYSSTMDMAIINEVFSSIVSAAEVLGKKEDALIARVRKAQPRLYPTKIARDGSIMECKTLRILRCIIGMYRTYLAYSQGTRLLLKKLLIYVKQQTIPYIKEEKMVQGGRLCGKLLFGHVFVIAIMRIR
;
A
#
# COMPACT_ATOMS: atom_id res chain seq x y z
N MET A 1 -11.46 -36.24 -11.96
CA MET A 1 -11.46 -34.78 -11.69
C MET A 1 -12.83 -34.11 -11.90
N LEU A 2 -13.93 -34.87 -12.02
CA LEU A 2 -15.31 -34.37 -12.21
C LEU A 2 -16.26 -34.67 -11.03
N LYS A 3 -15.73 -35.14 -9.88
CA LYS A 3 -16.51 -35.36 -8.64
C LYS A 3 -16.14 -34.41 -7.49
N ARG A 4 -15.46 -33.30 -7.79
CA ARG A 4 -15.11 -32.24 -6.81
C ARG A 4 -15.76 -30.88 -7.08
N ILE A 5 -16.67 -30.81 -8.06
CA ILE A 5 -17.37 -29.56 -8.44
C ILE A 5 -18.82 -29.53 -7.93
N GLU A 6 -19.43 -30.67 -7.57
CA GLU A 6 -20.82 -30.69 -7.08
C GLU A 6 -20.97 -30.28 -5.59
N VAL A 7 -19.92 -30.32 -4.78
CA VAL A 7 -19.99 -29.95 -3.35
C VAL A 7 -19.85 -28.44 -3.14
N PHE A 8 -19.20 -27.71 -4.07
CA PHE A 8 -19.05 -26.26 -3.97
C PHE A 8 -20.27 -25.49 -4.52
N PHE A 9 -21.02 -26.07 -5.46
CA PHE A 9 -22.24 -25.44 -5.99
C PHE A 9 -23.44 -25.56 -5.04
N PHE A 10 -23.48 -26.62 -4.19
CA PHE A 10 -24.57 -26.82 -3.24
C PHE A 10 -24.47 -25.92 -2.00
N LEU A 11 -23.26 -25.53 -1.57
CA LEU A 11 -23.07 -24.62 -0.42
C LEU A 11 -23.36 -23.14 -0.78
N TYR A 12 -23.10 -22.75 -2.03
CA TYR A 12 -23.32 -21.37 -2.50
C TYR A 12 -24.82 -21.04 -2.66
N VAL A 13 -25.64 -22.02 -3.03
CA VAL A 13 -27.09 -21.85 -3.22
C VAL A 13 -27.86 -21.85 -1.88
N VAL A 14 -27.41 -22.61 -0.87
CA VAL A 14 -28.08 -22.67 0.45
C VAL A 14 -27.83 -21.41 1.28
N VAL A 15 -26.69 -20.74 1.13
CA VAL A 15 -26.37 -19.49 1.86
C VAL A 15 -27.06 -18.26 1.25
N HIS A 16 -27.43 -18.29 -0.04
CA HIS A 16 -28.08 -17.14 -0.70
C HIS A 16 -29.61 -17.26 -0.86
N LEU A 17 -30.20 -18.45 -0.68
CA LEU A 17 -31.66 -18.61 -0.62
C LEU A 17 -32.25 -18.56 0.80
N GLY A 18 -31.41 -18.60 1.84
CA GLY A 18 -31.83 -18.44 3.24
C GLY A 18 -32.20 -17.00 3.66
N PHE A 19 -31.93 -16.01 2.80
CA PHE A 19 -32.21 -14.59 3.07
C PHE A 19 -33.49 -14.06 2.40
N LEU A 20 -34.27 -14.90 1.71
CA LEU A 20 -35.49 -14.48 1.01
C LEU A 20 -36.81 -14.98 1.61
N PHE A 21 -36.80 -15.69 2.75
CA PHE A 21 -38.02 -16.11 3.47
C PHE A 21 -37.91 -15.80 4.95
N GLY A 22 -38.15 -14.54 5.30
CA GLY A 22 -38.17 -14.08 6.68
C GLY A 22 -38.87 -12.73 6.86
N PHE A 23 -39.90 -12.44 6.05
CA PHE A 23 -40.71 -11.22 6.19
C PHE A 23 -42.15 -11.46 5.70
N VAL A 24 -42.93 -12.25 6.44
CA VAL A 24 -44.40 -12.13 6.40
C VAL A 24 -44.95 -12.48 7.78
N HIS A 25 -45.83 -11.61 8.29
CA HIS A 25 -46.69 -11.69 9.49
C HIS A 25 -46.24 -10.84 10.69
N GLY A 26 -46.61 -9.56 10.63
CA GLY A 26 -47.16 -8.89 11.80
C GLY A 26 -48.68 -9.00 11.78
N VAL A 27 -49.30 -9.12 12.96
CA VAL A 27 -50.51 -8.40 13.43
C VAL A 27 -50.94 -8.93 14.82
N ALA A 28 -50.85 -8.02 15.79
CA ALA A 28 -51.80 -7.67 16.86
C ALA A 28 -52.07 -8.53 18.12
N MET A 29 -51.94 -7.79 19.24
CA MET A 29 -52.79 -7.68 20.45
C MET A 29 -52.64 -8.67 21.62
N GLY A 30 -52.52 -8.08 22.82
CA GLY A 30 -52.89 -8.71 24.10
C GLY A 30 -52.15 -8.15 25.32
N ASP A 31 -52.71 -7.11 25.94
CA ASP A 31 -52.34 -6.65 27.30
C ASP A 31 -52.61 -7.73 28.36
N SER A 32 -51.72 -7.88 29.35
CA SER A 32 -52.13 -8.14 30.73
C SER A 32 -51.02 -7.78 31.72
N GLU A 33 -51.43 -7.04 32.75
CA GLU A 33 -50.62 -6.51 33.84
C GLU A 33 -50.07 -7.60 34.75
N GLY A 34 -48.81 -7.42 35.17
CA GLY A 34 -48.17 -8.18 36.23
C GLY A 34 -47.19 -7.28 36.97
N VAL A 35 -47.68 -6.54 37.96
CA VAL A 35 -46.91 -5.63 38.82
C VAL A 35 -45.77 -6.39 39.52
N LYS A 36 -44.51 -6.05 39.21
CA LYS A 36 -43.34 -6.26 40.09
C LYS A 36 -42.50 -4.98 40.13
N LYS A 37 -42.06 -4.65 41.35
CA LYS A 37 -41.37 -3.43 41.81
C LYS A 37 -40.28 -2.90 40.86
N PRO A 38 -39.99 -1.58 40.88
CA PRO A 38 -38.88 -1.03 40.11
C PRO A 38 -37.55 -1.53 40.68
N LEU A 39 -36.75 -2.15 39.81
CA LEU A 39 -35.35 -2.46 40.07
C LEU A 39 -34.57 -1.14 40.12
N THR A 40 -33.80 -0.95 41.18
CA THR A 40 -32.92 0.21 41.35
C THR A 40 -31.60 0.02 40.60
N ASP A 41 -30.99 1.11 40.13
CA ASP A 41 -29.72 1.18 39.34
C ASP A 41 -28.49 0.49 39.97
N LYS A 42 -28.61 -0.10 41.16
CA LYS A 42 -27.56 -0.86 41.84
C LYS A 42 -27.63 -2.38 41.64
N ASP A 43 -28.72 -2.91 41.09
CA ASP A 43 -28.90 -4.37 40.91
C ASP A 43 -28.67 -4.85 39.47
N VAL A 44 -28.33 -3.94 38.54
CA VAL A 44 -27.95 -4.27 37.15
C VAL A 44 -26.42 -4.47 37.00
N TRP A 45 -25.63 -4.26 38.06
CA TRP A 45 -24.16 -4.26 37.98
C TRP A 45 -23.43 -5.29 38.84
N SER A 46 -24.08 -6.38 39.24
CA SER A 46 -23.35 -7.46 39.92
C SER A 46 -24.00 -8.83 39.73
N SER A 47 -23.74 -9.47 38.58
CA SER A 47 -23.49 -10.93 38.49
C SER A 47 -23.57 -11.45 37.04
N ILE A 48 -22.75 -10.92 36.13
CA ILE A 48 -22.18 -11.72 35.03
C ILE A 48 -20.72 -11.28 34.91
N SER A 49 -19.91 -11.66 35.88
CA SER A 49 -18.50 -11.91 35.61
C SER A 49 -18.44 -13.25 34.87
N GLU A 50 -18.80 -13.22 33.58
CA GLU A 50 -18.08 -14.08 32.66
C GLU A 50 -16.63 -13.65 32.80
N LYS A 51 -15.79 -14.52 33.37
CA LYS A 51 -14.35 -14.41 33.20
C LYS A 51 -14.14 -14.29 31.69
N ALA A 52 -13.82 -13.09 31.21
CA ALA A 52 -13.41 -12.89 29.84
C ALA A 52 -12.34 -13.93 29.55
N GLU A 53 -12.64 -14.87 28.66
CA GLU A 53 -11.65 -15.80 28.15
C GLU A 53 -10.48 -14.95 27.67
N SER A 54 -9.26 -15.21 28.17
CA SER A 54 -8.11 -14.43 27.77
C SER A 54 -7.92 -14.61 26.26
N SER A 55 -8.33 -13.61 25.48
CA SER A 55 -8.02 -13.55 24.06
C SER A 55 -6.50 -13.63 23.92
N ARG A 56 -6.01 -14.41 22.95
CA ARG A 56 -4.57 -14.48 22.67
C ARG A 56 -4.03 -13.06 22.47
N PRO A 57 -2.85 -12.71 23.03
CA PRO A 57 -2.28 -11.38 22.85
C PRO A 57 -2.05 -11.06 21.38
N LEU A 58 -2.45 -9.85 20.95
CA LEU A 58 -2.22 -9.34 19.59
C LEU A 58 -0.79 -8.80 19.48
N GLU A 59 0.18 -9.71 19.54
CA GLU A 59 1.60 -9.38 19.60
C GLU A 59 2.37 -9.82 18.35
N VAL A 60 3.12 -8.90 17.75
CA VAL A 60 4.20 -9.23 16.82
C VAL A 60 5.47 -9.41 17.64
N ARG A 61 6.14 -10.57 17.55
CA ARG A 61 7.19 -10.94 18.50
C ARG A 61 8.39 -11.65 17.92
N PHE A 62 9.54 -11.42 18.53
CA PHE A 62 10.81 -12.05 18.19
C PHE A 62 11.66 -12.28 19.44
N ASN A 63 12.53 -13.30 19.38
CA ASN A 63 13.44 -13.67 20.47
C ASN A 63 14.91 -13.32 20.12
N GLU A 64 15.11 -12.39 19.19
CA GLU A 64 16.41 -11.83 18.85
C GLU A 64 16.27 -10.38 18.34
N PRO A 65 17.34 -9.56 18.46
CA PRO A 65 17.39 -8.23 17.84
C PRO A 65 17.14 -8.27 16.34
N ALA A 66 16.62 -7.16 15.81
CA ALA A 66 16.47 -6.97 14.38
C ALA A 66 17.82 -7.12 13.65
N LYS A 67 17.81 -7.86 12.53
CA LYS A 67 18.96 -7.99 11.63
C LYS A 67 18.76 -7.17 10.36
N HIS A 68 17.51 -6.87 10.03
CA HIS A 68 17.12 -6.17 8.83
C HIS A 68 16.12 -5.07 9.20
N TRP A 69 16.08 -4.01 8.39
CA TRP A 69 15.06 -2.97 8.62
C TRP A 69 13.63 -3.54 8.59
N THR A 70 13.38 -4.54 7.74
CA THR A 70 12.07 -5.20 7.59
C THR A 70 11.68 -6.13 8.76
N ASP A 71 12.60 -6.43 9.67
CA ASP A 71 12.27 -7.16 10.91
C ASP A 71 12.28 -6.27 12.17
N SER A 72 12.58 -4.97 12.03
CA SER A 72 12.36 -3.97 13.08
C SER A 72 10.87 -3.60 13.25
N PHE A 73 10.49 -2.98 14.37
CA PHE A 73 9.09 -2.65 14.66
C PHE A 73 8.76 -1.19 14.32
N PRO A 74 7.73 -0.94 13.48
CA PRO A 74 7.22 0.41 13.27
C PRO A 74 6.44 0.87 14.49
N ILE A 75 6.67 2.11 14.92
CA ILE A 75 5.78 2.91 15.77
C ILE A 75 5.51 4.24 15.07
N GLY A 76 4.34 4.82 15.27
CA GLY A 76 4.02 6.12 14.69
C GLY A 76 2.77 6.74 15.29
N ASN A 77 2.67 8.07 15.18
CA ASN A 77 1.54 8.84 15.69
C ASN A 77 0.78 9.56 14.57
N GLY A 78 0.89 9.07 13.34
CA GLY A 78 0.44 9.71 12.10
C GLY A 78 1.52 10.58 11.46
N ARG A 79 2.25 11.37 12.25
CA ARG A 79 3.22 12.37 11.75
C ARG A 79 4.68 11.95 11.97
N LEU A 80 5.03 11.67 13.23
CA LEU A 80 6.32 11.13 13.63
C LEU A 80 6.27 9.61 13.59
N GLY A 81 7.32 9.01 13.04
CA GLY A 81 7.48 7.56 12.98
C GLY A 81 8.88 7.13 13.40
N ALA A 82 8.98 5.92 13.95
CA ALA A 82 10.26 5.27 14.19
C ALA A 82 10.22 3.78 13.86
N MET A 83 11.35 3.23 13.42
CA MET A 83 11.57 1.80 13.29
C MET A 83 12.53 1.34 14.39
N VAL A 84 12.05 0.55 15.35
CA VAL A 84 12.76 0.12 16.57
C VAL A 84 13.45 -1.22 16.35
N TRP A 85 14.78 -1.25 16.46
CA TRP A 85 15.59 -2.45 16.15
C TRP A 85 15.70 -3.44 17.32
N GLY A 86 15.71 -2.96 18.56
CA GLY A 86 15.85 -3.81 19.74
C GLY A 86 17.29 -4.29 19.96
N GLY A 87 18.30 -3.59 19.48
CA GLY A 87 19.70 -4.02 19.60
C GLY A 87 20.25 -3.91 21.04
N VAL A 88 21.10 -4.86 21.44
CA VAL A 88 21.58 -4.96 22.84
C VAL A 88 22.82 -4.09 23.08
N ALA A 89 23.85 -4.24 22.25
CA ALA A 89 25.05 -3.38 22.31
C ALA A 89 24.78 -1.97 21.76
N THR A 90 23.98 -1.90 20.69
CA THR A 90 23.56 -0.65 20.07
C THR A 90 22.09 -0.73 19.73
N GLU A 91 21.29 0.18 20.27
CA GLU A 91 19.92 0.39 19.84
C GLU A 91 19.88 1.43 18.72
N THR A 92 19.01 1.22 17.73
CA THR A 92 18.78 2.15 16.63
C THR A 92 17.28 2.36 16.46
N LEU A 93 16.89 3.62 16.37
CA LEU A 93 15.58 4.02 15.88
C LEU A 93 15.76 4.82 14.60
N ASN A 94 15.28 4.33 13.45
CA ASN A 94 15.23 5.13 12.23
C ASN A 94 14.01 6.04 12.31
N LEU A 95 14.24 7.35 12.37
CA LEU A 95 13.24 8.38 12.63
C LEU A 95 12.70 8.97 11.34
N ASN A 96 11.41 9.30 11.34
CA ASN A 96 10.70 9.90 10.22
C ASN A 96 9.78 11.02 10.71
N GLU A 97 9.56 12.00 9.84
CA GLU A 97 8.56 13.03 9.96
C GLU A 97 7.92 13.21 8.58
N ASP A 98 6.60 13.06 8.50
CA ASP A 98 5.83 12.86 7.25
C ASP A 98 5.94 13.99 6.22
N THR A 99 6.41 15.19 6.62
CA THR A 99 6.58 16.35 5.74
C THR A 99 8.02 16.54 5.24
N LEU A 100 8.95 15.64 5.56
CA LEU A 100 10.32 15.72 5.03
C LEU A 100 10.40 15.15 3.62
N TRP A 101 10.50 16.04 2.63
CA TRP A 101 10.61 15.69 1.22
C TRP A 101 11.65 16.55 0.53
N THR A 102 12.20 16.02 -0.56
CA THR A 102 13.00 16.84 -1.49
C THR A 102 12.11 17.81 -2.26
N GLY A 103 12.74 18.78 -2.94
CA GLY A 103 12.03 19.64 -3.87
C GLY A 103 11.48 20.91 -3.27
N THR A 104 10.70 21.59 -4.10
CA THR A 104 9.89 22.78 -3.81
C THR A 104 8.63 22.70 -4.69
N PRO A 105 7.59 23.51 -4.42
CA PRO A 105 6.43 23.59 -5.33
C PRO A 105 6.87 23.86 -6.77
N GLY A 106 6.54 22.93 -7.66
CA GLY A 106 7.01 22.89 -9.04
C GLY A 106 6.02 23.45 -10.06
N TYR A 107 6.45 23.51 -11.32
CA TYR A 107 5.59 23.82 -12.46
C TYR A 107 5.05 22.52 -13.07
N TYR A 108 3.81 22.16 -12.73
CA TYR A 108 3.19 20.88 -13.13
C TYR A 108 2.38 20.96 -14.44
N THR A 109 2.68 21.93 -15.30
CA THR A 109 1.94 22.19 -16.53
C THR A 109 2.88 22.40 -17.71
N ASP A 110 2.50 21.95 -18.89
CA ASP A 110 3.34 22.08 -20.11
C ASP A 110 2.46 22.50 -21.30
N PRO A 111 2.52 23.78 -21.74
CA PRO A 111 1.71 24.27 -22.86
C PRO A 111 2.11 23.65 -24.21
N GLY A 112 3.19 22.86 -24.27
CA GLY A 112 3.54 22.05 -25.43
C GLY A 112 2.78 20.73 -25.52
N VAL A 113 2.00 20.35 -24.50
CA VAL A 113 1.24 19.08 -24.47
C VAL A 113 0.10 19.04 -25.48
N PRO A 114 -0.76 20.07 -25.67
CA PRO A 114 -1.89 20.00 -26.59
C PRO A 114 -1.58 19.55 -28.04
N PRO A 115 -0.52 20.06 -28.72
CA PRO A 115 -0.18 19.58 -30.06
C PRO A 115 0.32 18.12 -30.07
N ILE A 116 1.10 17.72 -29.06
CA ILE A 116 1.58 16.32 -28.92
C ILE A 116 0.39 15.38 -28.68
N LEU A 117 -0.55 15.79 -27.82
CA LEU A 117 -1.76 15.03 -27.55
C LEU A 117 -2.60 14.85 -28.81
N SER A 118 -2.69 15.89 -29.65
CA SER A 118 -3.40 15.83 -30.93
C SER A 118 -2.76 14.82 -31.89
N GLU A 119 -1.42 14.76 -31.93
CA GLU A 119 -0.68 13.75 -32.69
C GLU A 119 -0.95 12.33 -32.17
N VAL A 120 -0.84 12.12 -30.84
CA VAL A 120 -1.10 10.82 -30.21
C VAL A 120 -2.53 10.35 -30.50
N ARG A 121 -3.52 11.25 -30.35
CA ARG A 121 -4.92 10.95 -30.65
C ARG A 121 -5.09 10.51 -32.10
N LYS A 122 -4.51 11.24 -33.05
CA LYS A 122 -4.55 10.89 -34.48
C LYS A 122 -3.93 9.51 -34.75
N LEU A 123 -2.79 9.20 -34.14
CA LEU A 123 -2.15 7.89 -34.30
C LEU A 123 -3.04 6.75 -33.76
N VAL A 124 -3.73 6.98 -32.65
CA VAL A 124 -4.72 6.03 -32.11
C VAL A 124 -5.93 5.90 -33.05
N ASP A 125 -6.45 7.02 -33.58
CA ASP A 125 -7.57 7.05 -34.53
C ASP A 125 -7.25 6.26 -35.81
N ASP A 126 -6.01 6.37 -36.30
CA ASP A 126 -5.48 5.68 -37.48
C ASP A 126 -5.11 4.20 -37.21
N GLY A 127 -5.28 3.72 -35.96
CA GLY A 127 -4.96 2.35 -35.55
C GLY A 127 -3.46 2.06 -35.42
N GLN A 128 -2.62 3.11 -35.39
CA GLN A 128 -1.16 3.03 -35.27
C GLN A 128 -0.71 3.00 -33.80
N TYR A 129 -1.22 2.05 -33.01
CA TYR A 129 -1.05 2.02 -31.54
C TYR A 129 0.41 1.96 -31.07
N ALA A 130 1.28 1.24 -31.77
CA ALA A 130 2.71 1.20 -31.44
C ALA A 130 3.37 2.57 -31.63
N ALA A 131 3.06 3.26 -32.73
CA ALA A 131 3.53 4.63 -32.97
C ALA A 131 2.94 5.62 -31.96
N ALA A 132 1.64 5.48 -31.64
CA ALA A 132 0.99 6.26 -30.59
C ALA A 132 1.68 6.08 -29.23
N THR A 133 2.05 4.84 -28.88
CA THR A 133 2.78 4.52 -27.65
C THR A 133 4.15 5.20 -27.62
N THR A 134 4.88 5.22 -28.74
CA THR A 134 6.15 5.94 -28.85
C THR A 134 5.96 7.45 -28.75
N ALA A 135 4.99 8.03 -29.47
CA ALA A 135 4.71 9.47 -29.44
C ALA A 135 4.23 9.94 -28.06
N ALA A 136 3.45 9.11 -27.36
CA ALA A 136 2.92 9.36 -26.03
C ALA A 136 4.01 9.51 -24.96
N LEU A 137 5.23 9.03 -25.21
CA LEU A 137 6.38 9.29 -24.33
C LEU A 137 6.62 10.79 -24.13
N ASN A 138 6.35 11.59 -25.16
CA ASN A 138 6.48 13.04 -25.11
C ASN A 138 5.37 13.71 -24.29
N LEU A 139 4.38 12.98 -23.79
CA LEU A 139 3.37 13.47 -22.85
C LEU A 139 3.80 13.30 -21.38
N SER A 140 4.90 12.59 -21.11
CA SER A 140 5.45 12.46 -19.75
C SER A 140 5.97 13.80 -19.21
N GLY A 141 5.84 13.99 -17.90
CA GLY A 141 6.30 15.18 -17.19
C GLY A 141 7.63 14.96 -16.48
N ASP A 142 7.96 15.89 -15.58
CA ASP A 142 9.07 15.72 -14.66
C ASP A 142 8.74 14.66 -13.60
N ALA A 143 9.78 14.10 -12.96
CA ALA A 143 9.62 13.10 -11.92
C ALA A 143 9.16 13.73 -10.60
N SER A 144 8.37 13.00 -9.83
CA SER A 144 7.89 13.34 -8.48
C SER A 144 9.04 13.59 -7.51
N ASN A 145 8.79 14.31 -6.42
CA ASN A 145 9.78 14.48 -5.36
C ASN A 145 9.81 13.29 -4.41
N VAL A 146 10.93 13.16 -3.70
CA VAL A 146 11.31 11.98 -2.92
C VAL A 146 11.06 12.20 -1.43
N TYR A 147 10.38 11.26 -0.78
CA TYR A 147 10.21 11.22 0.68
C TYR A 147 11.57 11.02 1.38
N GLN A 148 11.82 11.72 2.47
CA GLN A 148 13.08 11.68 3.21
C GLN A 148 12.81 11.26 4.66
N PHE A 149 13.75 10.53 5.23
CA PHE A 149 13.73 10.21 6.67
C PHE A 149 14.42 11.33 7.47
N LEU A 150 14.10 11.46 8.76
CA LEU A 150 14.64 12.51 9.63
C LEU A 150 16.10 12.22 10.01
N GLY A 151 16.39 10.97 10.36
CA GLY A 151 17.70 10.54 10.84
C GLY A 151 17.60 9.28 11.69
N ASP A 152 18.61 9.03 12.50
CA ASP A 152 18.68 7.93 13.44
C ASP A 152 18.85 8.48 14.86
N MET A 153 18.14 7.90 15.83
CA MET A 153 18.53 7.95 17.24
C MET A 153 19.31 6.67 17.56
N LYS A 154 20.52 6.82 18.09
CA LYS A 154 21.40 5.71 18.45
C LYS A 154 21.70 5.73 19.94
N LEU A 155 21.58 4.58 20.60
CA LEU A 155 22.07 4.36 21.95
C LEU A 155 23.19 3.32 21.92
N GLU A 156 24.37 3.70 22.38
CA GLU A 156 25.53 2.83 22.53
C GLU A 156 25.67 2.43 24.00
N PHE A 157 25.48 1.15 24.29
CA PHE A 157 25.68 0.58 25.62
C PHE A 157 27.13 0.14 25.81
N ASP A 158 27.58 0.05 27.05
CA ASP A 158 28.96 -0.35 27.34
C ASP A 158 29.28 -1.75 26.82
N ASP A 159 30.53 -1.98 26.42
CA ASP A 159 31.00 -3.27 25.90
C ASP A 159 30.75 -4.44 26.87
N SER A 160 30.70 -4.15 28.17
CA SER A 160 30.29 -5.13 29.18
C SER A 160 28.92 -5.72 28.86
N ASN A 161 27.98 -4.92 28.35
CA ASN A 161 26.64 -5.33 27.94
C ASN A 161 26.58 -5.92 26.52
N ALA A 162 27.69 -6.03 25.79
CA ALA A 162 27.70 -6.61 24.45
C ALA A 162 27.36 -8.11 24.45
N THR A 163 27.61 -8.81 25.57
CA THR A 163 27.19 -10.19 25.79
C THR A 163 25.93 -10.23 26.65
N TYR A 164 24.88 -10.90 26.17
CA TYR A 164 23.60 -11.05 26.86
C TYR A 164 23.12 -12.49 26.86
N ASP A 165 22.23 -12.83 27.79
CA ASP A 165 21.58 -14.12 27.83
C ASP A 165 20.50 -14.20 26.75
N LYS A 166 20.80 -14.94 25.66
CA LYS A 166 19.88 -15.16 24.55
C LYS A 166 18.56 -15.83 24.97
N GLY A 167 18.55 -16.61 26.05
CA GLY A 167 17.34 -17.24 26.56
C GLY A 167 16.35 -16.26 27.20
N THR A 168 16.83 -15.07 27.58
CA THR A 168 16.01 -14.01 28.20
C THR A 168 15.56 -12.95 27.21
N TYR A 169 16.15 -12.90 26.01
CA TYR A 169 15.84 -11.85 25.06
C TYR A 169 14.43 -12.03 24.48
N LYS A 170 13.62 -10.98 24.59
CA LYS A 170 12.29 -10.89 23.99
C LYS A 170 12.07 -9.47 23.48
N ARG A 171 11.57 -9.34 22.25
CA ARG A 171 10.98 -8.08 21.77
C ARG A 171 9.59 -8.30 21.22
N VAL A 172 8.70 -7.39 21.59
CA VAL A 172 7.27 -7.44 21.23
C VAL A 172 6.83 -6.07 20.77
N LEU A 173 6.06 -6.02 19.68
CA LEU A 173 5.13 -4.93 19.38
C LEU A 173 3.74 -5.42 19.77
N ASP A 174 3.18 -4.80 20.80
CA ASP A 174 1.84 -5.07 21.29
C ASP A 174 0.85 -4.15 20.56
N LEU A 175 -0.04 -4.75 19.77
CA LEU A 175 -1.02 -3.99 18.99
C LEU A 175 -2.18 -3.49 19.86
N ASP A 176 -2.40 -4.02 21.06
CA ASP A 176 -3.43 -3.50 21.98
C ASP A 176 -3.04 -2.15 22.56
N THR A 177 -1.74 -1.95 22.77
CA THR A 177 -1.19 -0.76 23.42
C THR A 177 -0.33 0.11 22.49
N ALA A 178 -0.14 -0.28 21.22
CA ALA A 178 0.79 0.36 20.28
C ALA A 178 2.18 0.62 20.88
N THR A 179 2.68 -0.34 21.66
CA THR A 179 3.92 -0.21 22.42
C THR A 179 4.90 -1.29 22.03
N VAL A 180 6.15 -0.90 21.78
CA VAL A 180 7.27 -1.84 21.64
C VAL A 180 7.88 -2.07 23.01
N LYS A 181 8.15 -3.32 23.36
CA LYS A 181 8.89 -3.75 24.55
C LYS A 181 10.10 -4.58 24.15
N VAL A 182 11.25 -4.33 24.78
CA VAL A 182 12.47 -5.11 24.63
C VAL A 182 12.98 -5.48 26.01
N GLU A 183 13.10 -6.78 26.26
CA GLU A 183 13.50 -7.38 27.53
C GLU A 183 14.74 -8.24 27.29
N TYR A 184 15.76 -8.11 28.13
CA TYR A 184 16.97 -8.94 28.07
C TYR A 184 17.78 -8.85 29.36
N SER A 185 18.58 -9.88 29.62
CA SER A 185 19.54 -9.91 30.73
C SER A 185 20.97 -9.79 30.24
N ALA A 186 21.74 -8.85 30.79
CA ALA A 186 23.17 -8.70 30.53
C ALA A 186 23.90 -8.45 31.86
N ASN A 187 25.01 -9.16 32.10
CA ASN A 187 25.79 -9.09 33.35
C ASN A 187 24.97 -9.29 34.63
N GLY A 188 23.95 -10.15 34.56
CA GLY A 188 23.02 -10.40 35.66
C GLY A 188 22.13 -9.21 36.02
N VAL A 189 22.00 -8.20 35.15
CA VAL A 189 20.99 -7.13 35.23
C VAL A 189 19.91 -7.43 34.19
N GLU A 190 18.65 -7.35 34.59
CA GLU A 190 17.51 -7.41 33.68
C GLU A 190 17.16 -6.00 33.22
N TYR A 191 17.10 -5.80 31.91
CA TYR A 191 16.76 -4.54 31.27
C TYR A 191 15.39 -4.62 30.61
N LEU A 192 14.60 -3.58 30.78
CA LEU A 192 13.33 -3.35 30.06
C LEU A 192 13.41 -2.02 29.33
N ARG A 193 13.08 -2.04 28.03
CA ARG A 193 12.93 -0.85 27.19
C ARG A 193 11.54 -0.81 26.59
N GLU A 194 10.89 0.35 26.69
CA GLU A 194 9.52 0.59 26.25
C GLU A 194 9.50 1.78 25.30
N TYR A 195 8.78 1.68 24.17
CA TYR A 195 8.74 2.70 23.14
C TYR A 195 7.32 2.89 22.62
N PHE A 196 6.89 4.14 22.47
CA PHE A 196 5.62 4.48 21.83
C PHE A 196 5.69 5.86 21.17
N ALA A 197 4.78 6.10 20.22
CA ALA A 197 4.64 7.38 19.53
C ALA A 197 3.25 7.97 19.85
N LEU A 198 3.22 9.04 20.62
CA LEU A 198 2.01 9.65 21.17
C LEU A 198 1.45 10.71 20.23
N ASN A 199 0.19 10.56 19.79
CA ASN A 199 -0.48 11.50 18.88
C ASN A 199 -0.93 12.81 19.57
N PRO A 200 -1.68 12.80 20.69
CA PRO A 200 -2.13 14.04 21.34
C PRO A 200 -1.02 15.06 21.61
N ASP A 201 0.16 14.59 22.01
CA ASP A 201 1.29 15.45 22.40
C ASP A 201 2.42 15.46 21.37
N GLN A 202 2.29 14.73 20.25
CA GLN A 202 3.21 14.76 19.11
C GLN A 202 4.68 14.47 19.50
N VAL A 203 4.91 13.40 20.26
CA VAL A 203 6.22 13.00 20.83
C VAL A 203 6.44 11.50 20.68
N ILE A 204 7.69 11.08 20.39
CA ILE A 204 8.14 9.70 20.56
C ILE A 204 8.76 9.59 21.94
N ALA A 205 8.30 8.63 22.74
CA ALA A 205 8.79 8.39 24.08
C ALA A 205 9.47 7.02 24.16
N MET A 206 10.60 7.00 24.86
CA MET A 206 11.33 5.79 25.21
C MET A 206 11.61 5.81 26.70
N LYS A 207 11.42 4.67 27.36
CA LYS A 207 11.89 4.44 28.73
C LYS A 207 12.81 3.23 28.74
N ILE A 208 13.89 3.33 29.51
CA ILE A 208 14.81 2.24 29.78
C ILE A 208 14.99 2.11 31.29
N SER A 209 14.97 0.88 31.79
CA SER A 209 15.15 0.58 33.20
C SER A 209 15.97 -0.69 33.40
N GLY A 210 16.73 -0.75 34.49
CA GLY A 210 17.45 -1.94 34.95
C GLY A 210 16.98 -2.35 36.35
N ASN A 211 16.95 -3.65 36.64
CA ASN A 211 16.52 -4.17 37.94
C ASN A 211 17.55 -4.02 39.07
N LYS A 212 18.78 -3.59 38.78
CA LYS A 212 19.84 -3.28 39.76
C LYS A 212 20.12 -1.79 39.84
N LEU A 213 20.31 -1.30 41.06
CA LEU A 213 20.63 0.10 41.31
C LEU A 213 21.92 0.52 40.58
N ALA A 214 21.92 1.73 40.02
CA ALA A 214 23.04 2.42 39.41
C ALA A 214 23.82 1.62 38.35
N ASN A 215 23.14 0.77 37.56
CA ASN A 215 23.79 -0.07 36.55
C ASN A 215 23.50 0.35 35.10
N LEU A 216 22.65 1.35 34.86
CA LEU A 216 22.34 1.80 33.50
C LEU A 216 23.37 2.83 33.02
N ASN A 217 24.12 2.43 31.98
CA ASN A 217 25.14 3.24 31.32
C ASN A 217 24.96 3.17 29.80
N PHE A 218 24.88 4.32 29.14
CA PHE A 218 24.78 4.39 27.68
C PHE A 218 25.13 5.79 27.15
N THR A 219 25.47 5.87 25.88
CA THR A 219 25.63 7.13 25.15
C THR A 219 24.50 7.26 24.13
N VAL A 220 23.77 8.37 24.14
CA VAL A 220 22.72 8.68 23.15
C VAL A 220 23.11 9.85 22.25
N TYR A 221 22.78 9.74 20.96
CA TYR A 221 22.96 10.81 19.98
C TYR A 221 22.01 10.70 18.80
N LEU A 222 21.87 11.81 18.08
CA LEU A 222 21.15 11.91 16.81
C LEU A 222 22.15 12.04 15.65
N ASP A 223 21.83 11.40 14.54
CA ASP A 223 22.63 11.39 13.32
C ASP A 223 21.69 11.39 12.10
N SER A 224 22.15 11.83 10.93
CA SER A 224 21.34 11.79 9.71
C SER A 224 22.20 11.70 8.45
N LYS A 225 21.70 10.99 7.43
CA LYS A 225 22.32 11.03 6.09
C LYS A 225 21.99 12.33 5.35
N LEU A 226 21.02 13.11 5.84
CA LEU A 226 20.74 14.46 5.36
C LEU A 226 21.77 15.45 5.89
N HIS A 227 21.82 16.63 5.26
CA HIS A 227 22.59 17.75 5.79
C HIS A 227 22.04 18.14 7.16
N HIS A 228 22.87 18.03 8.19
CA HIS A 228 22.47 18.29 9.57
C HIS A 228 23.63 18.82 10.41
N HIS A 229 23.28 19.46 11.52
CA HIS A 229 24.17 19.86 12.60
C HIS A 229 23.51 19.50 13.93
N SER A 230 24.23 18.77 14.79
CA SER A 230 23.76 18.39 16.12
C SER A 230 24.67 18.93 17.23
N TYR A 231 24.05 19.36 18.32
CA TYR A 231 24.74 19.88 19.51
C TYR A 231 23.89 19.67 20.78
N VAL A 232 24.54 19.72 21.94
CA VAL A 232 23.90 19.64 23.26
C VAL A 232 23.76 21.02 23.88
N ASN A 233 22.59 21.33 24.43
CA ASN A 233 22.36 22.56 25.19
C ASN A 233 22.56 22.38 26.71
N ASP A 234 22.35 23.44 27.48
CA ASP A 234 22.48 23.48 28.94
C ASP A 234 21.35 22.74 29.71
N LYS A 235 20.36 22.19 29.00
CA LYS A 235 19.19 21.48 29.56
C LYS A 235 19.27 19.96 29.38
N ASN A 236 20.43 19.39 29.07
CA ASN A 236 20.59 17.99 28.68
C ASN A 236 19.74 17.60 27.46
N GLN A 237 19.63 18.50 26.48
CA GLN A 237 18.91 18.23 25.23
C GLN A 237 19.87 18.18 24.06
N ILE A 238 19.66 17.23 23.14
CA ILE A 238 20.32 17.21 21.84
C ILE A 238 19.40 17.87 20.83
N ILE A 239 19.90 18.91 20.17
CA ILE A 239 19.18 19.59 19.08
C ILE A 239 19.87 19.22 17.78
N MET A 240 19.11 18.70 16.81
CA MET A 240 19.57 18.40 15.45
C MET A 240 18.79 19.27 14.46
N ASP A 241 19.46 20.28 13.92
CA ASP A 241 18.94 21.17 12.88
C ASP A 241 19.44 20.68 11.51
N GLY A 242 18.62 20.74 10.47
CA GLY A 242 19.03 20.28 9.15
C GLY A 242 18.09 20.68 8.02
N SER A 243 18.37 20.17 6.82
CA SER A 243 17.61 20.49 5.62
C SER A 243 17.52 19.33 4.64
N CYS A 244 16.33 19.11 4.08
CA CYS A 244 16.16 18.28 2.88
C CYS A 244 16.79 18.95 1.65
N GLN A 245 17.10 18.17 0.61
CA GLN A 245 17.60 18.73 -0.64
C GLN A 245 16.48 19.44 -1.40
N GLY A 246 16.68 20.69 -1.83
CA GLY A 246 15.70 21.41 -2.66
C GLY A 246 15.55 20.84 -4.08
N ARG A 247 16.43 19.92 -4.50
CA ARG A 247 16.29 19.09 -5.69
C ARG A 247 16.46 17.64 -5.33
N ARG A 248 15.65 16.78 -5.94
CA ARG A 248 15.88 15.34 -5.90
C ARG A 248 17.20 14.97 -6.58
N ILE A 249 17.79 13.87 -6.12
CA ILE A 249 18.82 13.18 -6.90
C ILE A 249 18.16 12.67 -8.20
N PRO A 250 18.77 12.88 -9.38
CA PRO A 250 18.24 12.36 -10.63
C PRO A 250 18.05 10.84 -10.54
N PRO A 251 16.86 10.31 -10.87
CA PRO A 251 16.60 8.88 -10.75
C PRO A 251 17.56 8.06 -11.62
N LYS A 252 18.05 6.93 -11.07
CA LYS A 252 18.82 5.95 -11.84
C LYS A 252 17.91 5.34 -12.90
N VAL A 253 18.34 5.37 -14.15
CA VAL A 253 17.58 4.80 -15.26
C VAL A 253 17.82 3.29 -15.28
N TYR A 254 16.77 2.47 -15.12
CA TYR A 254 16.87 1.00 -15.10
C TYR A 254 16.45 0.40 -16.45
N GLY A 255 17.33 -0.40 -17.08
CA GLY A 255 17.01 -1.19 -18.29
C GLY A 255 17.32 -0.51 -19.63
N ASN A 256 16.67 -0.99 -20.72
CA ASN A 256 16.72 -0.39 -22.07
C ASN A 256 16.02 0.98 -22.16
N ASP A 257 15.62 1.54 -21.01
CA ASP A 257 15.24 2.93 -20.85
C ASP A 257 16.47 3.79 -21.18
N SER A 258 16.62 4.12 -22.46
CA SER A 258 17.74 4.91 -22.93
C SER A 258 17.72 6.28 -22.24
N PRO A 259 18.88 6.93 -21.99
CA PRO A 259 18.98 8.26 -21.37
C PRO A 259 18.30 9.40 -22.16
N ILE A 260 17.61 9.10 -23.26
CA ILE A 260 17.03 10.05 -24.23
C ILE A 260 15.63 10.54 -23.81
N LEU A 261 15.16 10.21 -22.60
CA LEU A 261 13.76 10.39 -22.20
C LEU A 261 13.27 11.84 -22.00
N ARG A 262 14.17 12.83 -21.98
CA ARG A 262 13.99 14.27 -22.27
C ARG A 262 15.31 14.97 -21.89
N GLY A 263 15.56 16.17 -22.43
CA GLY A 263 16.67 17.01 -21.99
C GLY A 263 16.61 17.35 -20.49
N PRO A 264 17.55 18.15 -19.96
CA PRO A 264 17.50 18.58 -18.56
C PRO A 264 16.11 19.12 -18.19
N PRO A 265 15.70 19.00 -16.91
CA PRO A 265 14.39 19.49 -16.46
C PRO A 265 14.12 20.89 -17.03
N LYS A 266 12.89 21.14 -17.49
CA LYS A 266 12.53 22.41 -18.16
C LYS A 266 12.67 23.64 -17.24
N SER A 267 13.00 23.45 -15.96
CA SER A 267 13.31 24.53 -15.02
C SER A 267 14.73 25.07 -15.26
N ASN A 268 14.80 26.30 -15.76
CA ASN A 268 16.03 27.07 -15.99
C ASN A 268 16.73 27.55 -14.69
N GLU A 269 16.43 26.99 -13.53
CA GLU A 269 17.06 27.43 -12.28
C GLU A 269 18.48 26.82 -12.20
N SER A 270 19.50 27.67 -12.19
CA SER A 270 20.92 27.25 -12.14
C SER A 270 21.40 26.95 -10.71
N SER A 271 20.62 27.29 -9.68
CA SER A 271 20.94 27.04 -8.26
C SER A 271 20.08 25.92 -7.67
N ASN A 272 20.64 25.16 -6.73
CA ASN A 272 19.87 24.26 -5.87
C ASN A 272 19.01 25.13 -4.94
N PRO A 273 17.66 25.12 -5.04
CA PRO A 273 16.83 25.92 -4.17
C PRO A 273 16.95 25.42 -2.72
N GLN A 274 16.54 26.26 -1.78
CA GLN A 274 16.44 25.86 -0.38
C GLN A 274 15.34 24.81 -0.23
N GLY A 275 15.68 23.65 0.34
CA GLY A 275 14.72 22.61 0.70
C GLY A 275 14.08 22.84 2.07
N ILE A 276 13.15 21.96 2.43
CA ILE A 276 12.48 21.96 3.74
C ILE A 276 13.52 21.90 4.85
N GLN A 277 13.45 22.84 5.79
CA GLN A 277 14.27 22.83 7.01
C GLN A 277 13.59 21.98 8.07
N TYR A 278 14.36 21.34 8.93
CA TYR A 278 13.84 20.55 10.04
C TYR A 278 14.65 20.75 11.31
N SER A 279 14.03 20.48 12.45
CA SER A 279 14.70 20.47 13.74
C SER A 279 14.09 19.37 14.61
N ALA A 280 14.96 18.53 15.19
CA ALA A 280 14.62 17.53 16.18
C ALA A 280 15.23 17.89 17.53
N VAL A 281 14.46 17.71 18.60
CA VAL A 281 14.91 17.90 19.98
C VAL A 281 14.72 16.59 20.73
N LEU A 282 15.82 16.05 21.25
CA LEU A 282 15.85 14.93 22.17
C LEU A 282 16.10 15.46 23.58
N ASP A 283 15.20 15.15 24.51
CA ASP A 283 15.32 15.47 25.94
C ASP A 283 15.59 14.18 26.72
N LEU A 284 16.59 14.23 27.61
CA LEU A 284 17.03 13.09 28.40
C LEU A 284 16.82 13.37 29.89
N GLN A 285 16.03 12.50 30.52
CA GLN A 285 15.73 12.54 31.94
C GLN A 285 16.23 11.24 32.58
N ILE A 286 16.90 11.34 33.73
CA ILE A 286 17.38 10.18 34.48
C ILE A 286 16.71 10.13 35.85
N SER A 287 16.56 8.93 36.41
CA SER A 287 16.07 8.75 37.78
C SER A 287 16.99 9.42 38.79
N ASP A 288 16.41 10.00 39.85
CA ASP A 288 17.14 10.57 40.98
C ASP A 288 18.10 9.55 41.61
N GLY A 289 19.32 9.98 41.95
CA GLY A 289 20.37 9.13 42.53
C GLY A 289 21.79 9.63 42.26
N ALA A 290 22.79 8.75 42.45
CA ALA A 290 24.21 9.05 42.20
C ALA A 290 24.60 9.07 40.70
N GLY A 291 23.65 8.79 39.81
CA GLY A 291 23.88 8.80 38.37
C GLY A 291 24.07 10.21 37.81
N GLY A 292 24.74 10.32 36.67
CA GLY A 292 25.07 11.60 36.05
C GLY A 292 24.94 11.57 34.53
N VAL A 293 24.78 12.77 33.96
CA VAL A 293 24.81 13.00 32.52
C VAL A 293 26.05 13.83 32.18
N ARG A 294 26.85 13.37 31.21
CA ARG A 294 28.00 14.11 30.68
C ARG A 294 27.82 14.37 29.19
N VAL A 295 28.28 15.53 28.74
CA VAL A 295 28.33 15.87 27.32
C VAL A 295 29.63 15.33 26.72
N LEU A 296 29.54 14.57 25.64
CA LEU A 296 30.69 14.11 24.86
C LEU A 296 30.71 14.77 23.48
N ASP A 297 31.89 15.26 23.08
CA ASP A 297 32.15 15.92 21.79
C ASP A 297 31.15 17.02 21.42
N GLY A 298 30.49 17.64 22.42
CA GLY A 298 29.48 18.69 22.25
C GLY A 298 28.15 18.23 21.63
N ARG A 299 27.98 16.95 21.27
CA ARG A 299 26.82 16.45 20.49
C ARG A 299 26.20 15.15 20.98
N LYS A 300 26.81 14.49 21.96
CA LYS A 300 26.30 13.24 22.56
C LYS A 300 26.07 13.44 24.06
N LEU A 301 25.09 12.71 24.60
CA LEU A 301 24.83 12.63 26.03
C LEU A 301 25.22 11.24 26.54
N ARG A 302 26.10 11.20 27.53
CA ARG A 302 26.54 9.99 28.23
C ARG A 302 25.83 9.90 29.57
N VAL A 303 25.07 8.84 29.77
CA VAL A 303 24.44 8.48 31.04
C VAL A 303 25.32 7.49 31.78
N GLU A 304 25.56 7.76 33.06
CA GLU A 304 26.31 6.88 33.95
C GLU A 304 25.55 6.64 35.25
N GLY A 305 25.44 5.38 35.66
CA GLY A 305 25.04 5.02 37.02
C GLY A 305 23.62 5.38 37.43
N CYS A 306 22.65 5.39 36.50
CA CYS A 306 21.23 5.60 36.84
C CYS A 306 20.45 4.27 36.93
N ASN A 307 19.20 4.30 37.41
CA ASN A 307 18.31 3.14 37.46
C ASN A 307 17.41 3.07 36.23
N SER A 308 16.94 4.24 35.79
CA SER A 308 16.11 4.38 34.60
C SER A 308 16.37 5.72 33.93
N ALA A 309 16.12 5.76 32.63
CA ALA A 309 16.13 6.99 31.85
C ALA A 309 14.88 7.05 30.97
N ILE A 310 14.38 8.27 30.76
CA ILE A 310 13.31 8.61 29.83
C ILE A 310 13.92 9.48 28.75
N ILE A 311 13.65 9.13 27.51
CA ILE A 311 14.05 9.89 26.33
C ILE A 311 12.78 10.32 25.61
N LEU A 312 12.62 11.63 25.42
CA LEU A 312 11.54 12.21 24.64
C LEU A 312 12.13 12.81 23.36
N LEU A 313 11.48 12.54 22.23
CA LEU A 313 11.89 13.09 20.94
C LEU A 313 10.71 13.78 20.27
N VAL A 314 10.91 15.05 19.93
CA VAL A 314 9.98 15.83 19.10
C VAL A 314 10.72 16.33 17.86
N ALA A 315 10.02 16.49 16.76
CA ALA A 315 10.57 17.10 15.55
C ALA A 315 9.51 17.93 14.83
N SER A 316 9.96 18.92 14.07
CA SER A 316 9.13 19.79 13.24
C SER A 316 9.87 20.13 11.95
N SER A 317 9.13 20.49 10.91
CA SER A 317 9.68 20.98 9.65
C SER A 317 9.19 22.41 9.34
N SER A 318 9.83 23.04 8.36
CA SER A 318 9.38 24.31 7.78
C SER A 318 8.30 24.13 6.71
N PHE A 319 7.67 22.96 6.56
CA PHE A 319 6.62 22.75 5.57
C PHE A 319 5.36 23.55 5.92
N ASP A 320 5.03 24.52 5.05
CA ASP A 320 3.90 25.42 5.20
C ASP A 320 2.87 25.23 4.08
N GLY A 321 2.59 23.96 3.80
CA GLY A 321 1.65 23.52 2.78
C GLY A 321 2.28 23.35 1.39
N PRO A 322 1.56 22.66 0.48
CA PRO A 322 2.10 22.21 -0.81
C PRO A 322 2.36 23.35 -1.81
N PHE A 323 1.89 24.57 -1.50
CA PHE A 323 1.97 25.74 -2.40
C PHE A 323 2.97 26.80 -1.93
N THR A 324 3.61 26.59 -0.79
CA THR A 324 4.56 27.55 -0.20
C THR A 324 5.97 27.03 -0.42
N LYS A 325 6.84 27.81 -1.09
CA LYS A 325 8.24 27.43 -1.25
C LYS A 325 8.93 27.39 0.13
N PRO A 326 9.88 26.47 0.38
CA PRO A 326 10.55 26.41 1.68
C PRO A 326 11.22 27.71 2.11
N VAL A 327 11.74 28.49 1.15
CA VAL A 327 12.36 29.81 1.40
C VAL A 327 11.35 30.87 1.88
N ASP A 328 10.07 30.71 1.52
CA ASP A 328 8.99 31.64 1.87
C ASP A 328 8.22 31.19 3.13
N SER A 329 8.60 30.06 3.72
CA SER A 329 7.95 29.50 4.90
C SER A 329 8.09 30.43 6.10
N LYS A 330 6.98 30.63 6.82
CA LYS A 330 6.97 31.39 8.07
C LYS A 330 7.17 30.49 9.29
N LYS A 331 7.29 29.17 9.10
CA LYS A 331 7.47 28.20 10.17
C LYS A 331 8.95 28.07 10.49
N ASP A 332 9.29 28.35 11.75
CA ASP A 332 10.60 28.01 12.30
C ASP A 332 10.52 26.63 12.98
N PRO A 333 11.12 25.57 12.36
CA PRO A 333 11.07 24.23 12.93
C PRO A 333 11.77 24.15 14.29
N LYS A 334 12.81 24.95 14.53
CA LYS A 334 13.58 24.91 15.78
C LYS A 334 12.77 25.45 16.95
N SER A 335 12.21 26.65 16.80
CA SER A 335 11.34 27.23 17.81
C SER A 335 10.09 26.37 18.06
N SER A 336 9.54 25.76 17.00
CA SER A 336 8.40 24.84 17.11
C SER A 336 8.74 23.58 17.92
N SER A 337 9.86 22.93 17.63
CA SER A 337 10.32 21.74 18.34
C SER A 337 10.68 22.03 19.81
N ILE A 338 11.38 23.15 20.09
CA ILE A 338 11.69 23.55 21.48
C ILE A 338 10.40 23.82 22.26
N SER A 339 9.47 24.60 21.69
CA SER A 339 8.20 24.92 22.35
C SER A 339 7.37 23.66 22.62
N LYS A 340 7.36 22.73 21.67
CA LYS A 340 6.70 21.43 21.84
C LYS A 340 7.38 20.63 22.95
N MET A 341 8.71 20.54 22.97
CA MET A 341 9.46 19.85 24.04
C MET A 341 9.15 20.43 25.43
N ASP A 342 9.17 21.75 25.57
CA ASP A 342 8.87 22.44 26.84
C ASP A 342 7.41 22.26 27.30
N SER A 343 6.49 21.94 26.38
CA SER A 343 5.11 21.58 26.73
C SER A 343 5.00 20.12 27.22
N VAL A 344 5.66 19.18 26.54
CA VAL A 344 5.50 17.74 26.84
C VAL A 344 6.30 17.29 28.05
N LYS A 345 7.46 17.90 28.33
CA LYS A 345 8.32 17.53 29.47
C LYS A 345 7.73 17.85 30.85
N ARG A 346 6.56 18.51 30.88
CA ARG A 346 5.81 18.81 32.11
C ARG A 346 5.03 17.59 32.60
N PHE A 347 4.77 16.62 31.72
CA PHE A 347 4.08 15.38 32.04
C PHE A 347 5.08 14.32 32.51
N SER A 348 4.67 13.49 33.47
CA SER A 348 5.45 12.30 33.80
C SER A 348 5.35 11.28 32.66
N TYR A 349 6.27 10.31 32.63
CA TYR A 349 6.17 9.19 31.68
C TYR A 349 4.84 8.44 31.81
N GLY A 350 4.34 8.28 33.05
CA GLY A 350 3.05 7.63 33.30
C GLY A 350 1.89 8.41 32.70
N ASP A 351 1.91 9.75 32.79
CA ASP A 351 0.88 10.60 32.19
C ASP A 351 0.92 10.52 30.66
N LEU A 352 2.12 10.57 30.06
CA LEU A 352 2.29 10.43 28.61
C LEU A 352 1.81 9.06 28.12
N TYR A 353 2.10 8.00 28.86
CA TYR A 353 1.67 6.64 28.53
C TYR A 353 0.15 6.49 28.64
N ALA A 354 -0.47 6.99 29.71
CA ALA A 354 -1.93 6.94 29.88
C ALA A 354 -2.65 7.66 28.72
N ARG A 355 -2.17 8.86 28.36
CA ARG A 355 -2.72 9.63 27.22
C ARG A 355 -2.54 8.93 25.88
N HIS A 356 -1.44 8.20 25.71
CA HIS A 356 -1.17 7.39 24.52
C HIS A 356 -2.18 6.24 24.40
N ILE A 357 -2.38 5.51 25.49
CA ILE A 357 -3.34 4.41 25.55
C ILE A 357 -4.76 4.92 25.31
N ASP A 358 -5.17 5.99 25.98
CA ASP A 358 -6.50 6.58 25.83
C ASP A 358 -6.80 6.97 24.37
N ASP A 359 -5.86 7.62 23.69
CA ASP A 359 -6.00 8.00 22.29
C ASP A 359 -6.02 6.79 21.34
N TYR A 360 -5.06 5.88 21.49
CA TYR A 360 -4.88 4.77 20.58
C TYR A 360 -6.01 3.74 20.70
N GLN A 361 -6.38 3.35 21.93
CA GLN A 361 -7.39 2.33 22.17
C GLN A 361 -8.80 2.81 21.79
N ALA A 362 -9.06 4.12 21.86
CA ALA A 362 -10.31 4.71 21.36
C ALA A 362 -10.56 4.45 19.86
N LEU A 363 -9.50 4.23 19.08
CA LEU A 363 -9.56 3.80 17.68
C LEU A 363 -9.43 2.28 17.55
N PHE A 364 -8.43 1.68 18.19
CA PHE A 364 -8.10 0.28 17.99
C PHE A 364 -9.18 -0.66 18.52
N HIS A 365 -9.79 -0.40 19.67
CA HIS A 365 -10.80 -1.29 20.28
C HIS A 365 -12.16 -1.27 19.58
N ARG A 366 -12.37 -0.42 18.57
CA ARG A 366 -13.62 -0.36 17.79
C ARG A 366 -13.92 -1.64 16.99
N VAL A 367 -12.91 -2.47 16.71
CA VAL A 367 -13.06 -3.72 15.96
C VAL A 367 -12.27 -4.85 16.62
N SER A 368 -12.93 -5.98 16.83
CA SER A 368 -12.32 -7.25 17.22
C SER A 368 -12.61 -8.30 16.15
N LEU A 369 -11.64 -9.18 15.89
CA LEU A 369 -11.78 -10.31 14.97
C LEU A 369 -11.26 -11.57 15.67
N GLN A 370 -12.10 -12.59 15.76
CA GLN A 370 -11.74 -13.90 16.31
C GLN A 370 -12.16 -15.00 15.34
N LEU A 371 -11.16 -15.70 14.80
CA LEU A 371 -11.25 -16.84 13.89
C LEU A 371 -10.75 -18.13 14.56
N SER A 372 -9.81 -18.00 15.49
CA SER A 372 -9.28 -19.07 16.31
C SER A 372 -10.33 -19.48 17.36
N LYS A 373 -10.55 -20.78 17.50
CA LYS A 373 -11.47 -21.29 18.52
C LYS A 373 -10.88 -20.99 19.90
N SER A 374 -11.70 -20.42 20.78
CA SER A 374 -11.42 -20.44 22.20
C SER A 374 -11.10 -21.87 22.65
N SER A 375 -10.05 -22.03 23.45
CA SER A 375 -9.32 -23.26 23.77
C SER A 375 -10.12 -24.37 24.46
N LYS A 376 -11.46 -24.35 24.47
CA LYS A 376 -12.30 -25.24 25.27
C LYS A 376 -12.46 -26.67 24.74
N ASN A 377 -12.14 -26.99 23.48
CA ASN A 377 -12.52 -28.29 22.88
C ASN A 377 -11.43 -28.98 22.03
N VAL A 378 -10.15 -28.90 22.41
CA VAL A 378 -9.10 -29.74 21.82
C VAL A 378 -8.42 -30.59 22.89
N THR A 379 -9.08 -31.66 23.31
CA THR A 379 -8.38 -32.82 23.89
C THR A 379 -7.56 -33.50 22.80
N VAL A 380 -6.34 -33.00 22.56
CA VAL A 380 -5.35 -33.68 21.72
C VAL A 380 -3.99 -33.62 22.42
N ASN A 381 -3.60 -34.76 23.01
CA ASN A 381 -2.27 -35.18 23.47
C ASN A 381 -1.44 -34.22 24.37
N PRO A 382 -1.16 -34.61 25.64
CA PRO A 382 -0.43 -33.80 26.62
C PRO A 382 1.10 -33.75 26.40
N LEU A 383 1.57 -33.63 25.16
CA LEU A 383 2.98 -33.44 24.81
C LEU A 383 3.27 -32.16 24.01
N ARG A 384 2.31 -31.22 23.93
CA ARG A 384 2.48 -29.92 23.25
C ARG A 384 1.89 -28.72 24.02
N GLU A 385 1.75 -28.82 25.33
CA GLU A 385 1.16 -27.79 26.18
C GLU A 385 2.12 -26.65 26.59
N ASN A 386 3.18 -26.35 25.83
CA ASN A 386 4.09 -25.25 26.20
C ASN A 386 4.81 -24.55 25.03
N THR A 387 4.25 -24.55 23.81
CA THR A 387 4.97 -24.06 22.62
C THR A 387 4.40 -22.84 21.90
N ASP A 388 3.29 -22.23 22.32
CA ASP A 388 2.80 -21.01 21.63
C ASP A 388 3.49 -19.71 22.11
N GLU A 389 3.99 -19.68 23.36
CA GLU A 389 4.65 -18.50 23.91
C GLU A 389 6.15 -18.37 23.56
N THR A 390 6.70 -19.20 22.68
CA THR A 390 8.13 -19.14 22.31
C THR A 390 8.39 -19.00 20.82
N ILE A 391 7.37 -19.11 19.96
CA ILE A 391 7.53 -19.05 18.52
C ILE A 391 7.46 -17.58 18.04
N SER A 392 8.48 -17.16 17.29
CA SER A 392 8.50 -15.82 16.69
C SER A 392 7.45 -15.66 15.59
N THR A 393 7.00 -14.44 15.32
CA THR A 393 6.05 -14.17 14.23
C THR A 393 6.62 -14.60 12.87
N ALA A 394 7.93 -14.44 12.63
CA ALA A 394 8.56 -14.94 11.40
C ALA A 394 8.47 -16.47 11.24
N GLN A 395 8.59 -17.23 12.34
CA GLN A 395 8.40 -18.67 12.31
C GLN A 395 6.94 -19.05 12.03
N ARG A 396 5.97 -18.30 12.60
CA ARG A 396 4.53 -18.46 12.30
C ARG A 396 4.24 -18.22 10.81
N VAL A 397 4.77 -17.14 10.23
CA VAL A 397 4.64 -16.86 8.79
C VAL A 397 5.26 -17.98 7.95
N LYS A 398 6.46 -18.44 8.30
CA LYS A 398 7.16 -19.52 7.58
C LYS A 398 6.39 -20.85 7.62
N SER A 399 5.72 -21.14 8.73
CA SER A 399 4.96 -22.38 8.92
C SER A 399 3.54 -22.32 8.34
N PHE A 400 3.01 -21.13 8.03
CA PHE A 400 1.63 -20.94 7.59
C PHE A 400 1.21 -21.81 6.40
N LYS A 401 2.13 -22.04 5.45
CA LYS A 401 1.90 -22.90 4.28
C LYS A 401 1.60 -24.38 4.62
N ILE A 402 1.92 -24.80 5.84
CA ILE A 402 1.72 -26.17 6.36
C ILE A 402 0.70 -26.17 7.51
N ASN A 403 0.66 -25.10 8.30
CA ASN A 403 -0.22 -24.94 9.44
C ASN A 403 -0.94 -23.60 9.35
N GLU A 404 -2.18 -23.62 8.86
CA GLU A 404 -3.04 -22.44 8.71
C GLU A 404 -3.48 -21.91 10.08
N ASP A 405 -2.60 -21.18 10.77
CA ASP A 405 -2.85 -20.56 12.08
C ASP A 405 -3.86 -19.41 11.96
N PRO A 406 -5.13 -19.59 12.39
CA PRO A 406 -6.16 -18.55 12.24
C PRO A 406 -5.83 -17.30 13.08
N SER A 407 -5.09 -17.46 14.19
CA SER A 407 -4.68 -16.33 15.03
C SER A 407 -3.58 -15.49 14.38
N LEU A 408 -2.88 -16.00 13.36
CA LEU A 408 -1.98 -15.18 12.55
C LEU A 408 -2.76 -14.29 11.57
N VAL A 409 -3.90 -14.78 11.08
CA VAL A 409 -4.80 -14.00 10.22
C VAL A 409 -5.48 -12.88 11.01
N GLU A 410 -5.93 -13.16 12.23
CA GLU A 410 -6.41 -12.14 13.19
C GLU A 410 -5.35 -11.06 13.44
N LEU A 411 -4.10 -11.49 13.72
CA LEU A 411 -2.98 -10.57 13.96
C LEU A 411 -2.70 -9.71 12.73
N LEU A 412 -2.65 -10.30 11.52
CA LEU A 412 -2.41 -9.55 10.28
C LEU A 412 -3.52 -8.54 9.97
N PHE A 413 -4.78 -8.92 10.21
CA PHE A 413 -5.92 -8.02 10.09
C PHE A 413 -5.79 -6.80 11.03
N GLN A 414 -5.50 -7.07 12.32
CA GLN A 414 -5.31 -6.00 13.29
C GLN A 414 -4.05 -5.18 13.04
N TYR A 415 -3.01 -5.78 12.45
CA TYR A 415 -1.79 -5.07 12.07
C TYR A 415 -2.07 -4.03 10.99
N GLY A 416 -2.95 -4.31 10.02
CA GLY A 416 -3.39 -3.32 9.04
C GLY A 416 -4.08 -2.10 9.69
N ARG A 417 -4.95 -2.33 10.68
CA ARG A 417 -5.59 -1.26 11.46
C ARG A 417 -4.59 -0.46 12.28
N TYR A 418 -3.69 -1.14 12.98
CA TYR A 418 -2.59 -0.54 13.73
C TYR A 418 -1.73 0.39 12.85
N LEU A 419 -1.31 -0.09 11.68
CA LEU A 419 -0.46 0.68 10.77
C LEU A 419 -1.18 1.94 10.31
N LEU A 420 -2.46 1.86 9.91
CA LEU A 420 -3.22 3.04 9.48
C LEU A 420 -3.37 4.07 10.60
N ILE A 421 -3.69 3.66 11.84
CA ILE A 421 -3.72 4.56 13.01
C ILE A 421 -2.34 5.22 13.21
N SER A 422 -1.27 4.47 13.00
CA SER A 422 0.10 4.92 13.26
C SER A 422 0.67 5.83 12.16
N CYS A 423 0.09 5.87 10.96
CA CYS A 423 0.62 6.63 9.81
C CYS A 423 -0.38 7.57 9.13
N SER A 424 -1.64 7.63 9.58
CA SER A 424 -2.62 8.58 9.04
C SER A 424 -3.60 9.03 10.11
N ARG A 425 -3.41 10.24 10.62
CA ARG A 425 -4.25 10.86 11.65
C ARG A 425 -4.69 12.25 11.20
N PRO A 426 -5.81 12.79 11.72
CA PRO A 426 -6.20 14.18 11.45
C PRO A 426 -5.03 15.16 11.55
N GLY A 427 -4.86 16.02 10.55
CA GLY A 427 -3.78 17.01 10.47
C GLY A 427 -2.40 16.50 9.99
N THR A 428 -2.26 15.23 9.61
CA THR A 428 -1.02 14.67 9.03
C THR A 428 -1.06 14.62 7.50
N GLN A 429 0.05 14.21 6.87
CA GLN A 429 0.07 13.83 5.47
C GLN A 429 -0.61 12.47 5.25
N VAL A 430 -0.88 12.15 3.98
CA VAL A 430 -1.38 10.84 3.60
C VAL A 430 -0.33 9.75 3.80
N ALA A 431 -0.78 8.54 4.16
CA ALA A 431 0.08 7.36 4.20
C ALA A 431 0.65 7.09 2.80
N ASN A 432 1.97 7.26 2.65
CA ASN A 432 2.65 7.04 1.38
C ASN A 432 2.92 5.54 1.12
N LEU A 433 3.73 5.19 0.12
CA LEU A 433 4.07 3.78 -0.20
C LEU A 433 4.63 2.97 0.98
N GLN A 434 5.17 3.64 1.99
CA GLN A 434 5.77 3.06 3.18
C GLN A 434 5.04 3.52 4.46
N GLY A 435 3.82 4.04 4.34
CA GLY A 435 3.11 4.71 5.44
C GLY A 435 3.80 6.03 5.78
N ILE A 436 4.68 5.99 6.77
CA ILE A 436 5.61 7.08 7.12
C ILE A 436 7.04 6.57 7.41
N TRP A 437 7.32 5.27 7.25
CA TRP A 437 8.56 4.66 7.72
C TRP A 437 9.57 4.45 6.59
N ASN A 438 10.66 5.20 6.60
CA ASN A 438 11.75 5.11 5.63
C ASN A 438 13.12 5.17 6.33
N LYS A 439 14.19 4.66 5.69
CA LYS A 439 15.60 4.77 6.12
C LYS A 439 16.58 5.16 5.00
N ASP A 440 16.07 5.29 3.79
CA ASP A 440 16.85 5.47 2.58
C ASP A 440 16.66 6.90 2.03
N ILE A 441 17.72 7.47 1.44
CA ILE A 441 17.65 8.78 0.77
C ILE A 441 16.89 8.66 -0.57
N GLU A 442 16.96 7.49 -1.20
CA GLU A 442 16.28 7.14 -2.44
C GLU A 442 15.43 5.87 -2.17
N PRO A 443 14.31 5.97 -1.43
CA PRO A 443 13.40 4.85 -1.23
C PRO A 443 12.85 4.33 -2.56
N ALA A 444 12.44 3.06 -2.57
CA ALA A 444 11.83 2.45 -3.75
C ALA A 444 10.59 3.26 -4.20
N TRP A 445 10.54 3.59 -5.50
CA TRP A 445 9.52 4.45 -6.10
C TRP A 445 9.35 5.77 -5.34
N ASP A 446 10.47 6.34 -4.90
CA ASP A 446 10.58 7.65 -4.26
C ASP A 446 9.80 7.79 -2.93
N GLY A 447 9.20 6.71 -2.41
CA GLY A 447 8.27 6.78 -1.29
C GLY A 447 7.05 7.66 -1.60
N ALA A 448 6.74 7.85 -2.89
CA ALA A 448 5.75 8.80 -3.39
C ALA A 448 4.31 8.29 -3.26
N GLN A 449 3.33 9.16 -3.48
CA GLN A 449 1.92 8.78 -3.55
C GLN A 449 1.59 8.25 -4.95
N HIS A 450 1.45 6.93 -5.07
CA HIS A 450 1.03 6.26 -6.31
C HIS A 450 -0.50 6.13 -6.37
N LEU A 451 -1.12 6.78 -7.35
CA LEU A 451 -2.56 7.00 -7.46
C LEU A 451 -3.25 6.03 -8.43
N ASN A 452 -2.52 5.05 -8.96
CA ASN A 452 -3.05 4.04 -9.88
C ASN A 452 -3.35 2.68 -9.21
N ILE A 453 -3.27 2.61 -7.87
CA ILE A 453 -3.79 1.54 -7.00
C ILE A 453 -3.35 1.75 -5.54
N ASN A 454 -2.11 2.17 -5.31
CA ASN A 454 -1.46 2.05 -4.01
C ASN A 454 -2.05 2.97 -2.95
N LEU A 455 -2.21 4.27 -3.25
CA LEU A 455 -2.77 5.21 -2.30
C LEU A 455 -4.23 4.86 -1.98
N GLN A 456 -5.02 4.46 -2.98
CA GLN A 456 -6.38 3.98 -2.76
C GLN A 456 -6.37 2.78 -1.80
N MET A 457 -5.49 1.80 -2.06
CA MET A 457 -5.36 0.59 -1.24
C MET A 457 -5.01 0.89 0.21
N ASN A 458 -4.13 1.88 0.46
CA ASN A 458 -3.78 2.31 1.82
C ASN A 458 -5.03 2.69 2.65
N TYR A 459 -6.06 3.24 2.00
CA TYR A 459 -7.27 3.73 2.66
C TYR A 459 -8.49 2.81 2.54
N TRP A 460 -8.45 1.71 1.78
CA TRP A 460 -9.54 0.73 1.76
C TRP A 460 -9.97 0.20 3.13
N PRO A 461 -9.07 -0.07 4.10
CA PRO A 461 -9.51 -0.57 5.41
C PRO A 461 -10.17 0.52 6.27
N SER A 462 -9.97 1.81 5.99
CA SER A 462 -10.38 2.90 6.89
C SER A 462 -11.86 2.86 7.29
N LEU A 463 -12.77 2.77 6.33
CA LEU A 463 -14.21 2.71 6.57
C LEU A 463 -14.68 1.36 7.13
N PRO A 464 -14.48 0.22 6.43
CA PRO A 464 -14.96 -1.08 6.93
C PRO A 464 -14.29 -1.54 8.23
N CYS A 465 -13.12 -0.99 8.58
CA CYS A 465 -12.44 -1.27 9.86
C CYS A 465 -12.62 -0.18 10.93
N ASN A 466 -13.62 0.70 10.76
CA ASN A 466 -14.07 1.69 11.75
C ASN A 466 -13.00 2.71 12.18
N LEU A 467 -12.28 3.26 11.20
CA LEU A 467 -11.20 4.25 11.31
C LEU A 467 -11.44 5.42 10.33
N ASN A 468 -12.67 5.94 10.28
CA ASN A 468 -13.06 6.95 9.30
C ASN A 468 -12.27 8.27 9.46
N GLU A 469 -11.86 8.63 10.67
CA GLU A 469 -11.05 9.82 10.95
C GLU A 469 -9.65 9.72 10.34
N CYS A 470 -9.13 8.49 10.13
CA CYS A 470 -7.86 8.29 9.44
C CYS A 470 -7.92 8.67 7.95
N GLN A 471 -9.11 8.89 7.34
CA GLN A 471 -9.20 9.35 5.95
C GLN A 471 -9.04 10.87 5.80
N GLU A 472 -9.06 11.65 6.88
CA GLU A 472 -8.99 13.12 6.79
C GLU A 472 -7.76 13.62 6.00
N PRO A 473 -6.54 13.09 6.21
CA PRO A 473 -5.38 13.43 5.38
C PRO A 473 -5.61 13.20 3.88
N LEU A 474 -6.36 12.16 3.50
CA LEU A 474 -6.67 11.88 2.09
C LEU A 474 -7.53 12.99 1.49
N PHE A 475 -8.51 13.51 2.23
CA PHE A 475 -9.40 14.56 1.74
C PHE A 475 -8.68 15.90 1.60
N ASP A 476 -7.76 16.20 2.49
CA ASP A 476 -6.90 17.39 2.40
C ASP A 476 -5.91 17.29 1.23
N TYR A 477 -5.38 16.09 0.99
CA TYR A 477 -4.54 15.83 -0.16
C TYR A 477 -5.31 15.95 -1.48
N ILE A 478 -6.51 15.37 -1.59
CA ILE A 478 -7.39 15.54 -2.77
C ILE A 478 -7.71 17.03 -2.99
N SER A 479 -7.96 17.79 -1.92
CA SER A 479 -8.19 19.24 -2.03
C SER A 479 -6.99 19.95 -2.64
N SER A 480 -5.78 19.61 -2.18
CA SER A 480 -4.54 20.17 -2.70
C SER A 480 -4.29 19.78 -4.16
N LEU A 481 -4.52 18.51 -4.50
CA LEU A 481 -4.45 18.02 -5.89
C LEU A 481 -5.44 18.75 -6.79
N SER A 482 -6.66 19.05 -6.32
CA SER A 482 -7.66 19.74 -7.14
C SER A 482 -7.21 21.14 -7.56
N ILE A 483 -6.45 21.84 -6.73
CA ILE A 483 -5.94 23.19 -7.01
C ILE A 483 -4.90 23.16 -8.13
N ASN A 484 -3.88 22.30 -8.01
CA ASN A 484 -2.86 22.15 -9.07
C ASN A 484 -3.44 21.46 -10.31
N GLY A 485 -4.29 20.47 -10.11
CA GLY A 485 -4.93 19.67 -11.15
C GLY A 485 -5.86 20.47 -12.05
N LYS A 486 -6.45 21.56 -11.54
CA LYS A 486 -7.18 22.51 -12.36
C LYS A 486 -6.29 23.20 -13.40
N LYS A 487 -5.08 23.61 -12.98
CA LYS A 487 -4.08 24.19 -13.90
C LYS A 487 -3.60 23.14 -14.90
N THR A 488 -3.39 21.90 -14.46
CA THR A 488 -3.03 20.80 -15.38
C THR A 488 -4.13 20.52 -16.40
N ALA A 489 -5.39 20.46 -15.99
CA ALA A 489 -6.53 20.27 -16.90
C ALA A 489 -6.61 21.38 -17.96
N GLU A 490 -6.50 22.63 -17.52
CA GLU A 490 -6.56 23.80 -18.39
C GLU A 490 -5.38 23.83 -19.38
N VAL A 491 -4.14 23.78 -18.89
CA VAL A 491 -2.95 24.00 -19.72
C VAL A 491 -2.60 22.79 -20.59
N ASN A 492 -2.68 21.57 -20.03
CA ASN A 492 -2.23 20.39 -20.76
C ASN A 492 -3.33 19.83 -21.68
N TYR A 493 -4.60 19.99 -21.29
CA TYR A 493 -5.71 19.32 -21.96
C TYR A 493 -6.76 20.27 -22.54
N ASN A 494 -6.66 21.58 -22.31
CA ASN A 494 -7.71 22.56 -22.64
C ASN A 494 -9.09 22.11 -22.11
N ALA A 495 -9.11 21.52 -20.91
CA ALA A 495 -10.29 20.93 -20.30
C ALA A 495 -10.67 21.68 -19.02
N SER A 496 -11.96 21.70 -18.71
CA SER A 496 -12.47 22.19 -17.43
C SER A 496 -12.13 21.22 -16.31
N GLY A 497 -12.43 21.60 -15.07
CA GLY A 497 -12.31 20.70 -13.93
C GLY A 497 -10.87 20.52 -13.43
N TRP A 498 -10.56 19.37 -12.84
CA TRP A 498 -9.20 19.05 -12.38
C TRP A 498 -8.83 17.59 -12.69
N VAL A 499 -7.53 17.35 -12.86
CA VAL A 499 -6.96 16.03 -13.15
C VAL A 499 -5.70 15.78 -12.31
N ALA A 500 -5.47 14.53 -11.92
CA ALA A 500 -4.19 14.05 -11.40
C ALA A 500 -3.88 12.69 -12.02
N HIS A 501 -2.60 12.41 -12.24
CA HIS A 501 -2.13 11.21 -12.93
C HIS A 501 -1.75 10.09 -11.95
N GLN A 502 -0.89 9.16 -12.36
CA GLN A 502 -0.56 7.95 -11.62
C GLN A 502 0.40 8.15 -10.43
N VAL A 503 1.20 9.22 -10.38
CA VAL A 503 2.08 9.54 -9.24
C VAL A 503 1.96 11.01 -8.88
N SER A 504 2.01 11.29 -7.58
CA SER A 504 2.08 12.62 -7.01
C SER A 504 3.10 12.65 -5.84
N ASP A 505 3.23 13.78 -5.16
CA ASP A 505 4.18 14.02 -4.07
C ASP A 505 3.63 15.02 -3.04
N LEU A 506 4.41 15.32 -2.00
CA LEU A 506 4.08 16.33 -0.98
C LEU A 506 3.58 17.67 -1.55
N TRP A 507 4.09 18.06 -2.71
CA TRP A 507 3.79 19.34 -3.36
C TRP A 507 2.52 19.30 -4.22
N ALA A 508 1.74 18.21 -4.12
CA ALA A 508 0.52 17.98 -4.88
C ALA A 508 0.74 18.05 -6.40
N LYS A 509 1.81 17.40 -6.89
CA LYS A 509 2.07 17.26 -8.33
C LYS A 509 0.91 16.57 -9.04
N THR A 510 0.45 17.16 -10.16
CA THR A 510 -0.69 16.63 -10.92
C THR A 510 -0.38 16.29 -12.38
N SER A 511 0.79 16.63 -12.91
CA SER A 511 1.23 16.19 -14.23
C SER A 511 1.62 14.71 -14.27
N PRO A 512 1.61 14.07 -15.46
CA PRO A 512 2.21 12.75 -15.66
C PRO A 512 3.60 12.68 -15.06
N ASP A 513 3.94 11.57 -14.42
CA ASP A 513 5.33 11.35 -13.98
C ASP A 513 6.27 11.05 -15.15
N ARG A 514 7.57 11.22 -14.90
CA ARG A 514 8.59 10.91 -15.91
C ARG A 514 8.59 9.42 -16.19
N GLY A 515 8.42 9.02 -17.46
CA GLY A 515 8.63 7.63 -17.86
C GLY A 515 7.84 7.15 -19.06
N GLN A 516 7.77 5.83 -19.23
CA GLN A 516 7.09 5.21 -20.37
C GLN A 516 5.58 5.40 -20.29
N ALA A 517 4.94 5.56 -21.44
CA ALA A 517 3.49 5.81 -21.53
C ALA A 517 2.63 4.74 -20.84
N VAL A 518 3.08 3.47 -20.78
CA VAL A 518 2.32 2.34 -20.18
C VAL A 518 1.94 2.54 -18.71
N TRP A 519 2.71 3.36 -17.99
CA TRP A 519 2.41 3.75 -16.60
C TRP A 519 2.29 5.26 -16.47
N ALA A 520 3.13 6.03 -17.15
CA ALA A 520 3.16 7.49 -17.02
C ALA A 520 1.90 8.20 -17.51
N LEU A 521 1.25 7.67 -18.55
CA LEU A 521 0.13 8.35 -19.21
C LEU A 521 -1.20 7.77 -18.76
N TRP A 522 -1.62 8.13 -17.56
CA TRP A 522 -2.90 7.67 -17.01
C TRP A 522 -3.60 8.77 -16.19
N GLN A 523 -4.66 9.36 -16.75
CA GLN A 523 -5.35 10.57 -16.29
C GLN A 523 -6.42 10.32 -15.21
N MET A 524 -6.57 9.09 -14.71
CA MET A 524 -7.71 8.71 -13.87
C MET A 524 -7.38 8.70 -12.37
N GLY A 525 -6.16 9.09 -11.96
CA GLY A 525 -5.75 9.06 -10.55
C GLY A 525 -6.62 9.94 -9.66
N GLY A 526 -6.83 11.19 -10.08
CA GLY A 526 -7.74 12.11 -9.37
C GLY A 526 -9.19 11.63 -9.34
N ALA A 527 -9.65 11.01 -10.44
CA ALA A 527 -11.01 10.47 -10.54
C ALA A 527 -11.22 9.25 -9.63
N TRP A 528 -10.24 8.35 -9.54
CA TRP A 528 -10.33 7.22 -8.62
C TRP A 528 -10.28 7.69 -7.16
N LEU A 529 -9.43 8.66 -6.82
CA LEU A 529 -9.45 9.24 -5.47
C LEU A 529 -10.80 9.86 -5.10
N CYS A 530 -11.56 10.39 -6.06
CA CYS A 530 -12.89 10.92 -5.80
C CYS A 530 -13.90 9.86 -5.33
N THR A 531 -13.70 8.57 -5.61
CA THR A 531 -14.62 7.52 -5.11
C THR A 531 -14.61 7.45 -3.59
N HIS A 532 -13.45 7.68 -2.96
CA HIS A 532 -13.32 7.73 -1.49
C HIS A 532 -14.16 8.85 -0.86
N LEU A 533 -14.41 9.96 -1.56
CA LEU A 533 -15.23 11.06 -1.06
C LEU A 533 -16.70 10.65 -0.94
N TRP A 534 -17.21 9.93 -1.94
CA TRP A 534 -18.58 9.41 -1.90
C TRP A 534 -18.72 8.25 -0.94
N GLU A 535 -17.74 7.33 -0.92
CA GLU A 535 -17.69 6.23 0.05
C GLU A 535 -17.73 6.75 1.49
N HIS A 536 -16.93 7.77 1.82
CA HIS A 536 -16.95 8.34 3.17
C HIS A 536 -18.34 8.84 3.55
N TYR A 537 -19.00 9.60 2.67
CA TYR A 537 -20.38 10.04 2.92
C TYR A 537 -21.35 8.87 3.09
N THR A 538 -21.26 7.82 2.27
CA THR A 538 -22.21 6.70 2.38
C THR A 538 -22.01 5.86 3.65
N TYR A 539 -20.83 5.88 4.25
CA TYR A 539 -20.57 5.27 5.57
C TYR A 539 -20.97 6.16 6.75
N THR A 540 -20.74 7.47 6.68
CA THR A 540 -20.95 8.39 7.82
C THR A 540 -22.28 9.12 7.77
N MET A 541 -22.88 9.22 6.59
CA MET A 541 -24.05 10.06 6.27
C MET A 541 -23.86 11.55 6.63
N ASP A 542 -22.62 12.02 6.71
CA ASP A 542 -22.30 13.41 7.03
C ASP A 542 -22.59 14.34 5.84
N LYS A 543 -23.73 15.01 5.90
CA LYS A 543 -24.17 15.95 4.87
C LYS A 543 -23.33 17.22 4.80
N ASP A 544 -22.67 17.61 5.89
CA ASP A 544 -21.83 18.81 5.89
C ASP A 544 -20.50 18.51 5.22
N PHE A 545 -19.90 17.34 5.49
CA PHE A 545 -18.77 16.82 4.70
C PHE A 545 -19.14 16.72 3.22
N LEU A 546 -20.32 16.12 2.91
CA LEU A 546 -20.77 15.99 1.52
C LEU A 546 -20.87 17.35 0.82
N ARG A 547 -21.52 18.33 1.46
CA ARG A 547 -21.77 19.66 0.90
C ARG A 547 -20.50 20.48 0.75
N ASN A 548 -19.64 20.47 1.77
CA ASN A 548 -18.55 21.43 1.90
C ASN A 548 -17.22 20.91 1.33
N LYS A 549 -17.04 19.59 1.27
CA LYS A 549 -15.78 18.95 0.85
C LYS A 549 -15.97 18.03 -0.34
N ALA A 550 -16.78 16.98 -0.20
CA ALA A 550 -16.86 15.91 -1.21
C ALA A 550 -17.49 16.37 -2.53
N TYR A 551 -18.67 17.01 -2.48
CA TYR A 551 -19.41 17.39 -3.69
C TYR A 551 -18.63 18.37 -4.57
N PRO A 552 -18.04 19.49 -4.07
CA PRO A 552 -17.27 20.40 -4.92
C PRO A 552 -16.07 19.73 -5.62
N LEU A 553 -15.39 18.81 -4.93
CA LEU A 553 -14.25 18.07 -5.49
C LEU A 553 -14.70 17.09 -6.60
N MET A 554 -15.78 16.34 -6.37
CA MET A 554 -16.36 15.43 -7.35
C MET A 554 -16.97 16.19 -8.55
N GLU A 555 -17.64 17.32 -8.31
CA GLU A 555 -18.25 18.18 -9.34
C GLU A 555 -17.18 18.70 -10.31
N SER A 556 -16.09 19.22 -9.76
CA SER A 556 -14.96 19.69 -10.56
C SER A 556 -14.24 18.53 -11.26
N CYS A 557 -14.15 17.34 -10.67
CA CYS A 557 -13.57 16.17 -11.36
C CYS A 557 -14.46 15.69 -12.51
N ALA A 558 -15.77 15.59 -12.29
CA ALA A 558 -16.74 15.19 -13.32
C ALA A 558 -16.75 16.15 -14.51
N SER A 559 -16.49 17.45 -14.27
CA SER A 559 -16.30 18.44 -15.35
C SER A 559 -15.10 18.10 -16.25
N PHE A 560 -13.97 17.69 -15.66
CA PHE A 560 -12.81 17.23 -16.44
C PHE A 560 -13.14 15.96 -17.23
N LEU A 561 -13.79 14.98 -16.60
CA LEU A 561 -14.13 13.72 -17.26
C LEU A 561 -15.07 13.93 -18.46
N LEU A 562 -16.05 14.84 -18.34
CA LEU A 562 -16.94 15.21 -19.44
C LEU A 562 -16.20 15.85 -20.62
N ASP A 563 -15.17 16.65 -20.36
CA ASP A 563 -14.35 17.30 -21.39
C ASP A 563 -13.25 16.36 -21.94
N TRP A 564 -12.85 15.36 -21.16
CA TRP A 564 -11.89 14.32 -21.56
C TRP A 564 -12.50 13.27 -22.49
N LEU A 565 -13.78 12.95 -22.29
CA LEU A 565 -14.54 12.07 -23.16
C LEU A 565 -14.72 12.68 -24.56
N ILE A 566 -14.41 11.89 -25.58
CA ILE A 566 -14.59 12.26 -26.99
C ILE A 566 -15.64 11.38 -27.66
N GLU A 567 -16.22 11.89 -28.74
CA GLU A 567 -17.13 11.12 -29.59
C GLU A 567 -16.38 9.97 -30.28
N GLY A 568 -16.78 8.74 -29.96
CA GLY A 568 -16.25 7.52 -30.55
C GLY A 568 -17.19 6.90 -31.58
N ARG A 569 -16.90 5.64 -31.95
CA ARG A 569 -17.71 4.93 -32.96
C ARG A 569 -19.02 4.42 -32.35
N GLY A 570 -20.09 4.43 -33.13
CA GLY A 570 -21.38 3.87 -32.72
C GLY A 570 -22.14 4.73 -31.69
N GLY A 571 -21.80 6.02 -31.57
CA GLY A 571 -22.45 6.96 -30.66
C GLY A 571 -21.96 6.89 -29.21
N PHE A 572 -20.97 6.04 -28.92
CA PHE A 572 -20.33 5.93 -27.61
C PHE A 572 -19.32 7.06 -27.39
N LEU A 573 -19.16 7.43 -26.12
CA LEU A 573 -18.10 8.29 -25.62
C LEU A 573 -16.90 7.44 -25.20
N GLU A 574 -15.71 7.91 -25.54
CA GLU A 574 -14.45 7.17 -25.40
C GLU A 574 -13.34 8.05 -24.81
N THR A 575 -12.32 7.44 -24.22
CA THR A 575 -11.07 8.14 -23.85
C THR A 575 -9.97 7.88 -24.87
N ASN A 576 -9.22 8.93 -25.23
CA ASN A 576 -8.06 8.84 -26.12
C ASN A 576 -7.07 9.97 -25.77
N PRO A 577 -5.80 9.65 -25.42
CA PRO A 577 -5.25 8.32 -25.20
C PRO A 577 -5.76 7.67 -23.91
N SER A 578 -5.66 6.35 -23.84
CA SER A 578 -5.99 5.54 -22.66
C SER A 578 -4.98 4.41 -22.49
N THR A 579 -4.68 4.06 -21.24
CA THR A 579 -3.78 2.97 -20.86
C THR A 579 -4.45 2.08 -19.80
N SER A 580 -3.96 0.85 -19.65
CA SER A 580 -4.33 -0.05 -18.54
C SER A 580 -3.08 -0.25 -17.67
N PRO A 581 -2.94 0.48 -16.56
CA PRO A 581 -1.75 0.39 -15.71
C PRO A 581 -1.47 -1.05 -15.25
N GLU A 582 -0.30 -1.63 -15.45
CA GLU A 582 0.87 -1.17 -16.22
C GLU A 582 1.19 -2.17 -17.34
N HIS A 583 0.15 -2.53 -18.09
CA HIS A 583 0.17 -3.62 -19.06
C HIS A 583 0.32 -3.14 -20.50
N THR A 584 1.07 -3.91 -21.28
CA THR A 584 1.17 -3.75 -22.75
C THR A 584 0.29 -4.79 -23.44
N PHE A 585 -0.26 -4.44 -24.60
CA PHE A 585 -0.99 -5.36 -25.47
C PHE A 585 -0.31 -5.48 -26.83
N ILE A 586 -0.65 -6.52 -27.58
CA ILE A 586 -0.20 -6.69 -28.97
C ILE A 586 -1.18 -5.99 -29.91
N ALA A 587 -0.73 -4.97 -30.62
CA ALA A 587 -1.50 -4.22 -31.60
C ALA A 587 -1.81 -5.07 -32.85
N PRO A 588 -2.78 -4.66 -33.70
CA PRO A 588 -3.15 -5.42 -34.91
C PRO A 588 -2.01 -5.63 -35.92
N ASP A 589 -0.98 -4.80 -35.89
CA ASP A 589 0.24 -4.93 -36.70
C ASP A 589 1.28 -5.90 -36.11
N GLY A 590 0.96 -6.53 -34.98
CA GLY A 590 1.80 -7.50 -34.27
C GLY A 590 2.84 -6.88 -33.33
N LYS A 591 2.89 -5.55 -33.18
CA LYS A 591 3.84 -4.86 -32.30
C LYS A 591 3.28 -4.63 -30.90
N PRO A 592 4.13 -4.58 -29.86
CA PRO A 592 3.69 -4.17 -28.53
C PRO A 592 3.25 -2.70 -28.53
N ALA A 593 2.20 -2.40 -27.77
CA ALA A 593 1.66 -1.07 -27.53
C ALA A 593 1.07 -1.00 -26.12
N SER A 594 0.92 0.20 -25.58
CA SER A 594 0.20 0.42 -24.31
C SER A 594 -0.89 1.48 -24.41
N VAL A 595 -0.81 2.36 -25.39
CA VAL A 595 -1.78 3.43 -25.62
C VAL A 595 -2.86 2.99 -26.60
N SER A 596 -4.13 3.16 -26.22
CA SER A 596 -5.30 2.81 -27.03
C SER A 596 -6.51 3.69 -26.70
N TYR A 597 -7.70 3.29 -27.17
CA TYR A 597 -8.98 3.85 -26.73
C TYR A 597 -9.51 3.10 -25.51
N SER A 598 -10.12 3.84 -24.58
CA SER A 598 -11.08 3.34 -23.59
C SER A 598 -10.67 2.01 -22.96
N SER A 599 -9.63 2.02 -22.14
CA SER A 599 -9.39 0.89 -21.23
C SER A 599 -10.64 0.67 -20.38
N THR A 600 -10.92 -0.58 -20.01
CA THR A 600 -12.06 -0.88 -19.14
C THR A 600 -11.93 -0.18 -17.79
N MET A 601 -10.70 0.05 -17.33
CA MET A 601 -10.41 0.81 -16.11
C MET A 601 -10.88 2.26 -16.21
N ASP A 602 -10.53 2.98 -17.28
CA ASP A 602 -11.00 4.37 -17.49
C ASP A 602 -12.53 4.44 -17.47
N MET A 603 -13.18 3.56 -18.25
CA MET A 603 -14.64 3.55 -18.36
C MET A 603 -15.31 3.21 -17.01
N ALA A 604 -14.76 2.27 -16.25
CA ALA A 604 -15.28 1.90 -14.94
C ALA A 604 -15.16 3.06 -13.93
N ILE A 605 -14.01 3.72 -13.86
CA ILE A 605 -13.78 4.85 -12.96
C ILE A 605 -14.69 6.04 -13.33
N ILE A 606 -14.79 6.37 -14.62
CA ILE A 606 -15.67 7.45 -15.09
C ILE A 606 -17.13 7.16 -14.72
N ASN A 607 -17.59 5.93 -14.95
CA ASN A 607 -18.95 5.53 -14.61
C ASN A 607 -19.21 5.61 -13.10
N GLU A 608 -18.24 5.25 -12.26
CA GLU A 608 -18.35 5.32 -10.80
C GLU A 608 -18.45 6.77 -10.31
N VAL A 609 -17.58 7.66 -10.82
CA VAL A 609 -17.62 9.09 -10.48
C VAL A 609 -18.92 9.74 -10.95
N PHE A 610 -19.41 9.39 -12.15
CA PHE A 610 -20.69 9.88 -12.66
C PHE A 610 -21.87 9.41 -11.80
N SER A 611 -21.87 8.14 -11.38
CA SER A 611 -22.90 7.61 -10.48
C SER A 611 -22.86 8.30 -9.10
N SER A 612 -21.65 8.51 -8.57
CA SER A 612 -21.41 9.18 -7.30
C SER A 612 -21.90 10.62 -7.30
N ILE A 613 -21.55 11.41 -8.32
CA ILE A 613 -21.94 12.83 -8.38
C ILE A 613 -23.45 13.02 -8.61
N VAL A 614 -24.10 12.15 -9.39
CA VAL A 614 -25.56 12.17 -9.56
C VAL A 614 -26.26 11.88 -8.23
N SER A 615 -25.81 10.85 -7.51
CA SER A 615 -26.36 10.48 -6.20
C SER A 615 -26.14 11.58 -5.16
N ALA A 616 -24.94 12.16 -5.13
CA ALA A 616 -24.61 13.28 -4.25
C ALA A 616 -25.46 14.53 -4.55
N ALA A 617 -25.70 14.83 -5.84
CA ALA A 617 -26.55 15.94 -6.24
C ALA A 617 -27.99 15.73 -5.78
N GLU A 618 -28.52 14.52 -5.85
CA GLU A 618 -29.86 14.20 -5.36
C GLU A 618 -29.99 14.44 -3.86
N VAL A 619 -29.02 13.97 -3.07
CA VAL A 619 -28.97 14.21 -1.62
C VAL A 619 -28.96 15.71 -1.28
N LEU A 620 -28.23 16.50 -2.06
CA LEU A 620 -28.07 17.94 -1.83
C LEU A 620 -29.15 18.80 -2.51
N GLY A 621 -30.13 18.20 -3.21
CA GLY A 621 -31.17 18.94 -3.92
C GLY A 621 -30.68 19.66 -5.19
N LYS A 622 -29.55 19.25 -5.75
CA LYS A 622 -28.85 19.80 -6.92
C LYS A 622 -29.10 19.02 -8.23
N LYS A 623 -30.12 18.17 -8.25
CA LYS A 623 -30.40 17.25 -9.38
C LYS A 623 -30.64 17.94 -10.73
N GLU A 624 -31.02 19.22 -10.72
CA GLU A 624 -31.31 20.04 -11.91
C GLU A 624 -30.10 20.87 -12.37
N ASP A 625 -28.96 20.77 -11.68
CA ASP A 625 -27.75 21.51 -12.06
C ASP A 625 -27.28 21.09 -13.46
N ALA A 626 -26.82 22.07 -14.24
CA ALA A 626 -26.46 21.86 -15.65
C ALA A 626 -25.38 20.77 -15.85
N LEU A 627 -24.44 20.66 -14.91
CA LEU A 627 -23.42 19.60 -14.93
C LEU A 627 -24.07 18.22 -14.80
N ILE A 628 -25.02 18.05 -13.89
CA ILE A 628 -25.70 16.77 -13.63
C ILE A 628 -26.51 16.35 -14.86
N ALA A 629 -27.16 17.30 -15.54
CA ALA A 629 -27.82 17.04 -16.81
C ALA A 629 -26.84 16.55 -17.90
N ARG A 630 -25.64 17.14 -17.99
CA ARG A 630 -24.57 16.66 -18.90
C ARG A 630 -24.11 15.25 -18.53
N VAL A 631 -23.88 14.98 -17.25
CA VAL A 631 -23.48 13.65 -16.74
C VAL A 631 -24.52 12.60 -17.10
N ARG A 632 -25.81 12.84 -16.79
CA ARG A 632 -26.90 11.91 -17.11
C ARG A 632 -27.05 11.64 -18.61
N LYS A 633 -26.70 12.60 -19.47
CA LYS A 633 -26.66 12.41 -20.93
C LYS A 633 -25.44 11.63 -21.40
N ALA A 634 -24.29 11.82 -20.76
CA ALA A 634 -23.02 11.19 -21.13
C ALA A 634 -22.92 9.74 -20.64
N GLN A 635 -23.32 9.46 -19.41
CA GLN A 635 -23.17 8.17 -18.75
C GLN A 635 -23.71 6.95 -19.54
N PRO A 636 -24.94 6.94 -20.07
CA PRO A 636 -25.44 5.81 -20.86
C PRO A 636 -24.72 5.62 -22.20
N ARG A 637 -23.90 6.60 -22.60
CA ARG A 637 -23.11 6.57 -23.83
C ARG A 637 -21.66 6.14 -23.58
N LEU A 638 -21.24 5.88 -22.34
CA LEU A 638 -19.89 5.37 -22.08
C LEU A 638 -19.67 4.03 -22.81
N TYR A 639 -18.45 3.79 -23.29
CA TYR A 639 -18.13 2.53 -23.94
C TYR A 639 -18.33 1.36 -22.97
N PRO A 640 -19.18 0.37 -23.30
CA PRO A 640 -19.57 -0.65 -22.34
C PRO A 640 -18.46 -1.67 -22.11
N THR A 641 -18.38 -2.20 -20.89
CA THR A 641 -17.55 -3.37 -20.56
C THR A 641 -17.94 -4.55 -21.45
N LYS A 642 -16.94 -5.21 -22.05
CA LYS A 642 -17.14 -6.34 -22.97
C LYS A 642 -16.56 -7.62 -22.44
N ILE A 643 -17.20 -8.73 -22.82
CA ILE A 643 -16.71 -10.07 -22.57
C ILE A 643 -15.92 -10.55 -23.78
N ALA A 644 -14.70 -10.99 -23.54
CA ALA A 644 -13.82 -11.59 -24.53
C ALA A 644 -14.32 -12.99 -24.94
N ARG A 645 -13.72 -13.54 -26.00
CA ARG A 645 -14.12 -14.86 -26.54
C ARG A 645 -13.85 -16.03 -25.59
N ASP A 646 -12.94 -15.87 -24.65
CA ASP A 646 -12.61 -16.85 -23.61
C ASP A 646 -13.46 -16.70 -22.34
N GLY A 647 -14.40 -15.74 -22.32
CA GLY A 647 -15.27 -15.46 -21.19
C GLY A 647 -14.70 -14.46 -20.18
N SER A 648 -13.48 -13.95 -20.38
CA SER A 648 -12.90 -12.90 -19.53
C SER A 648 -13.52 -11.52 -19.79
N ILE A 649 -13.46 -10.61 -18.83
CA ILE A 649 -13.71 -9.19 -19.09
C ILE A 649 -12.53 -8.66 -19.93
N MET A 650 -12.83 -7.99 -21.04
CA MET A 650 -11.79 -7.35 -21.86
C MET A 650 -11.11 -6.23 -21.06
N GLU A 651 -9.79 -6.26 -20.95
CA GLU A 651 -9.00 -5.21 -20.31
C GLU A 651 -8.93 -3.94 -21.19
N CYS A 652 -8.69 -4.14 -22.49
CA CYS A 652 -8.61 -3.08 -23.49
C CYS A 652 -9.47 -3.43 -24.71
N LYS A 653 -10.04 -2.40 -25.35
CA LYS A 653 -10.85 -2.52 -26.58
C LYS A 653 -10.13 -3.27 -27.71
N THR A 654 -8.80 -3.16 -27.79
CA THR A 654 -7.98 -3.65 -28.92
C THR A 654 -7.45 -5.08 -28.75
N LEU A 655 -7.96 -5.88 -27.81
CA LEU A 655 -7.57 -7.29 -27.69
C LEU A 655 -8.14 -8.13 -28.84
N ARG A 656 -7.42 -8.19 -29.96
CA ARG A 656 -7.41 -9.38 -30.81
C ARG A 656 -6.25 -10.24 -30.33
N ILE A 657 -6.57 -11.31 -29.60
CA ILE A 657 -5.65 -12.44 -29.46
C ILE A 657 -5.29 -12.88 -30.89
N LEU A 658 -4.03 -12.65 -31.25
CA LEU A 658 -3.48 -12.96 -32.56
C LEU A 658 -3.60 -14.47 -32.79
N ARG A 659 -4.60 -14.89 -33.57
CA ARG A 659 -4.63 -16.24 -34.16
C ARG A 659 -3.56 -16.31 -35.27
N CYS A 660 -2.27 -16.31 -34.92
CA CYS A 660 -1.26 -16.87 -35.82
C CYS A 660 -1.34 -18.42 -35.88
N ILE A 661 -2.04 -19.06 -34.93
CA ILE A 661 -2.13 -20.53 -34.89
C ILE A 661 -3.18 -21.09 -35.86
N ILE A 662 -4.17 -20.31 -36.33
CA ILE A 662 -5.24 -20.84 -37.20
C ILE A 662 -4.92 -20.71 -38.70
N GLY A 663 -4.07 -19.75 -39.08
CA GLY A 663 -3.44 -19.73 -40.40
C GLY A 663 -2.53 -20.96 -40.59
N MET A 664 -1.68 -21.25 -39.59
CA MET A 664 -0.85 -22.46 -39.60
C MET A 664 -1.68 -23.74 -39.58
N TYR A 665 -2.76 -23.84 -38.81
CA TYR A 665 -3.61 -25.05 -38.80
C TYR A 665 -4.32 -25.29 -40.14
N ARG A 666 -4.72 -24.25 -40.88
CA ARG A 666 -5.30 -24.43 -42.23
C ARG A 666 -4.25 -24.89 -43.24
N THR A 667 -3.02 -24.39 -43.17
CA THR A 667 -1.92 -24.87 -44.02
C THR A 667 -1.46 -26.28 -43.62
N TYR A 668 -1.47 -26.61 -42.33
CA TYR A 668 -1.14 -27.94 -41.81
C TYR A 668 -2.23 -28.98 -42.12
N LEU A 669 -3.52 -28.58 -42.10
CA LEU A 669 -4.64 -29.43 -42.52
C LEU A 669 -4.63 -29.69 -44.03
N ALA A 670 -4.24 -28.70 -44.85
CA ALA A 670 -4.03 -28.88 -46.29
C ALA A 670 -2.85 -29.84 -46.58
N TYR A 671 -1.76 -29.77 -45.82
CA TYR A 671 -0.65 -30.73 -45.90
C TYR A 671 -1.06 -32.14 -45.44
N SER A 672 -1.92 -32.24 -44.41
CA SER A 672 -2.36 -33.54 -43.84
C SER A 672 -3.33 -34.33 -44.73
N GLN A 673 -4.07 -33.67 -45.64
CA GLN A 673 -4.88 -34.37 -46.64
C GLN A 673 -4.02 -35.01 -47.73
N GLY A 674 -2.92 -34.35 -48.13
CA GLY A 674 -1.93 -34.93 -49.05
C GLY A 674 -1.23 -36.16 -48.47
N THR A 675 -0.89 -36.14 -47.17
CA THR A 675 -0.25 -37.27 -46.50
C THR A 675 -1.19 -38.47 -46.31
N ARG A 676 -2.48 -38.24 -46.06
CA ARG A 676 -3.49 -39.33 -45.97
C ARG A 676 -3.70 -40.05 -47.29
N LEU A 677 -3.62 -39.34 -48.42
CA LEU A 677 -3.73 -39.96 -49.75
C LEU A 677 -2.46 -40.77 -50.09
N LEU A 678 -1.29 -40.27 -49.69
CA LEU A 678 -0.01 -40.98 -49.84
C LEU A 678 0.05 -42.25 -48.98
N LEU A 679 -0.39 -42.18 -47.71
CA LEU A 679 -0.45 -43.33 -46.79
C LEU A 679 -1.47 -44.37 -47.22
N LYS A 680 -2.63 -43.98 -47.79
CA LYS A 680 -3.59 -44.93 -48.36
C LYS A 680 -3.02 -45.65 -49.59
N LYS A 681 -2.31 -44.94 -50.48
CA LYS A 681 -1.62 -45.56 -51.63
C LYS A 681 -0.49 -46.48 -51.18
N LEU A 682 0.28 -46.09 -50.16
CA LEU A 682 1.34 -46.92 -49.58
C LEU A 682 0.78 -48.19 -48.89
N LEU A 683 -0.36 -48.09 -48.20
CA LEU A 683 -1.02 -49.25 -47.58
C LEU A 683 -1.59 -50.23 -48.62
N ILE A 684 -2.12 -49.74 -49.75
CA ILE A 684 -2.60 -50.58 -50.85
C ILE A 684 -1.41 -51.27 -51.53
N TYR A 685 -0.31 -50.55 -51.76
CA TYR A 685 0.93 -51.10 -52.33
C TYR A 685 1.53 -52.21 -51.44
N VAL A 686 1.61 -51.98 -50.12
CA VAL A 686 2.09 -52.99 -49.16
C VAL A 686 1.13 -54.19 -49.07
N LYS A 687 -0.19 -53.98 -49.14
CA LYS A 687 -1.16 -55.10 -49.16
C LYS A 687 -1.06 -55.96 -50.42
N GLN A 688 -0.77 -55.38 -51.58
CA GLN A 688 -0.69 -56.12 -52.86
C GLN A 688 0.66 -56.83 -53.05
N GLN A 689 1.75 -56.33 -52.46
CA GLN A 689 3.09 -56.89 -52.64
C GLN A 689 3.53 -57.85 -51.52
N THR A 690 2.93 -57.81 -50.33
CA THR A 690 3.43 -58.57 -49.16
C THR A 690 2.58 -59.79 -48.78
N ILE A 691 1.37 -59.96 -49.34
CA ILE A 691 0.49 -61.09 -49.01
C ILE A 691 0.79 -62.42 -49.75
N PRO A 692 1.46 -62.46 -50.93
CA PRO A 692 1.83 -63.74 -51.55
C PRO A 692 3.06 -64.45 -50.95
N TYR A 693 3.84 -63.81 -50.07
CA TYR A 693 5.15 -64.34 -49.62
C TYR A 693 5.15 -64.96 -48.21
N ILE A 694 3.99 -65.20 -47.60
CA ILE A 694 3.85 -65.90 -46.30
C ILE A 694 2.91 -67.11 -46.44
N LYS A 695 3.16 -67.92 -47.46
CA LYS A 695 2.79 -69.34 -47.53
C LYS A 695 3.98 -70.04 -48.19
N GLU A 696 4.48 -71.09 -47.52
CA GLU A 696 5.64 -71.91 -47.90
C GLU A 696 7.02 -71.34 -47.53
N GLU A 697 7.53 -71.73 -46.36
CA GLU A 697 8.72 -72.60 -46.30
C GLU A 697 8.98 -73.13 -44.88
N LYS A 698 9.30 -74.42 -44.84
CA LYS A 698 9.68 -75.21 -43.67
C LYS A 698 11.21 -75.16 -43.50
N MET A 699 11.63 -75.44 -42.26
CA MET A 699 12.86 -76.15 -41.88
C MET A 699 14.21 -75.40 -41.72
N VAL A 700 14.76 -75.61 -40.51
CA VAL A 700 16.16 -75.93 -40.18
C VAL A 700 17.11 -74.81 -39.70
N GLN A 701 17.95 -75.28 -38.77
CA GLN A 701 18.92 -74.71 -37.84
C GLN A 701 20.01 -73.79 -38.41
N GLY A 702 20.51 -72.91 -37.53
CA GLY A 702 21.95 -72.69 -37.33
C GLY A 702 22.66 -71.69 -38.26
N GLY A 703 23.27 -70.66 -37.66
CA GLY A 703 24.41 -69.95 -38.26
C GLY A 703 24.21 -68.45 -38.54
N ARG A 704 25.15 -67.66 -38.02
CA ARG A 704 25.44 -66.21 -38.21
C ARG A 704 25.44 -65.81 -39.71
N LEU A 705 25.22 -64.58 -40.19
CA LEU A 705 25.42 -63.20 -39.69
C LEU A 705 24.73 -62.18 -40.66
N CYS A 706 24.51 -60.94 -40.18
CA CYS A 706 24.17 -59.69 -40.91
C CYS A 706 22.77 -59.57 -41.54
N GLY A 707 22.00 -58.49 -41.40
CA GLY A 707 22.24 -57.14 -40.92
C GLY A 707 21.29 -56.22 -41.71
N LYS A 708 20.50 -55.39 -41.01
CA LYS A 708 19.52 -54.40 -41.54
C LYS A 708 18.25 -54.98 -42.20
N LEU A 709 17.21 -55.29 -41.41
CA LEU A 709 15.80 -55.15 -41.84
C LEU A 709 14.71 -55.44 -40.78
N LEU A 710 15.04 -55.47 -39.47
CA LEU A 710 14.05 -55.87 -38.45
C LEU A 710 13.90 -54.94 -37.23
N PHE A 711 14.29 -53.67 -37.33
CA PHE A 711 14.07 -52.68 -36.25
C PHE A 711 12.93 -51.68 -36.51
N GLY A 712 12.23 -51.78 -37.65
CA GLY A 712 11.22 -50.81 -38.08
C GLY A 712 9.76 -51.13 -37.71
N HIS A 713 9.45 -52.28 -37.09
CA HIS A 713 8.05 -52.74 -36.98
C HIS A 713 7.50 -52.89 -35.56
N VAL A 714 8.32 -52.65 -34.52
CA VAL A 714 7.83 -52.65 -33.13
C VAL A 714 7.50 -51.23 -32.62
N PHE A 715 8.01 -50.18 -33.27
CA PHE A 715 7.84 -48.80 -32.80
C PHE A 715 6.48 -48.16 -33.14
N VAL A 716 5.78 -48.67 -34.16
CA VAL A 716 4.53 -48.06 -34.65
C VAL A 716 3.30 -48.49 -33.84
N ILE A 717 3.34 -49.66 -33.19
CA ILE A 717 2.23 -50.17 -32.37
C ILE A 717 2.19 -49.48 -30.98
N ALA A 718 3.32 -48.98 -30.48
CA ALA A 718 3.39 -48.31 -29.18
C ALA A 718 2.81 -46.88 -29.18
N ILE A 719 2.74 -46.19 -30.33
CA ILE A 719 2.24 -44.79 -30.40
C ILE A 719 0.71 -44.71 -30.53
N MET A 720 0.01 -45.81 -30.83
CA MET A 720 -1.45 -45.79 -31.01
C MET A 720 -2.26 -46.01 -29.71
N ARG A 721 -1.63 -46.08 -28.53
CA ARG A 721 -2.33 -46.30 -27.24
C ARG A 721 -2.39 -45.09 -26.30
N ILE A 722 -2.10 -43.88 -26.77
CA ILE A 722 -2.41 -42.65 -26.04
C ILE A 722 -3.22 -41.72 -26.95
N ARG A 723 -4.54 -41.76 -26.77
CA ARG A 723 -5.46 -40.65 -27.01
C ARG A 723 -6.66 -40.78 -26.10
#